data_AF-A0A514WPB0-F1
#
_entry.id   AF-A0A514WPB0-F1
#
_cell.length_a   1.000
_cell.length_b   1.000
_cell.length_c   1.000
_cell.angle_alpha   90.00
_cell.angle_beta   90.00
_cell.angle_gamma   90.00
#
_symmetry.space_group_name_H-M   'P 1'
#
loop_
_entity.id
_entity.type
_entity.pdbx_description
1 polymer ?
#
loop_
_entity_poly.entity_id
_entity_poly.type
_entity_poly.pdbx_seq_one_letter_code
_entity_poly.pdbx_strand_id
1 'polypeptide(L)'
;MIKLSRINLINWYTFERLSIDLRGSTSLIGPNGAGKSSILDAIQVVLTGNNRNYFQLNASANVTAGQTRKVGENRSVFDYCLGRVAGETLRSNCISYVSLVFEREHDGKCWTVGIGMSAVDGEQNEEVLGAFIAPDQSLRDSDFLEDVDGAPYVLPWGELTARLRKVPGFENLGHRPTHFTRRVLTVLGGKGHHADPEKFLKTLKNGLRIREMKSATEFVREFLLDPAGLDVEALRKSVSTWRGLLKKIEDLEVQKQQVGEAIAAYRELADKTSEETRLRWVAGKAERDRLEEHLRLVTIQHESKLEEQALADRRLTRTREAIARVTEEIREISRALENDTREQAIREFRDLNLPIAQRAHAEADKDYQAYFAAIGGAAGLADRLVLTYGEGEYLRAKEALEALRSRVAGEAGLAARDIDQIVTRLVDPLARYVAKAQDAREGHLRTGATLRGQLRENREQLQTLARGGALVEGPTARLIDYLEAHGIAARPIAELVEVTNERWVDAAETLLGAARDALVVEPRQAQEAIALLRRQRRDYPGTQIVNTTKTGEGTQSATAGSLADVIETDNPHARAFINRRLNTVRRVETEQDLLRHDRAVTPDCLFASGGSIENRRPAQVHRLGKEASRKNIPVLEELVAGQERSLASSEAQAGALKALVEDIQRFLDVAGSRSLDDLERARQSTAESVAQIRDNIRTLEGERPVEIRERLVGLRADLAEYEEELKNDEKAQRVSGHLVGSAAEKLAVARDEFAKAEAMFAERDVLAAAEREAALRDFDFLLAEHGKVLPALRNAAQDQAAKARTRVNQLLGQAPQKAYAYAHDAGIAGQFDREAGPEAQLAWLEGQQASIVNNTLSEYRDQAQEARTSIETSLKTDMLVKLHDRIEGAKRQIRTLNRSLQLRPFHGELYRIEVKPDRFYAEIVEIARRVQLNSIDVGALFEEGGATSGLEPSLMKGVERIKRMIDEGENVEQISDYRNYLQFELVTTTLDGQRVTSDYAKRQGSGSGGEKQVPFYIAMACAMSSVCHSTEDNRDNLGLGIILFDEAFNALDGGNVNSCLALLREFNLQVFACAPIEKLGVFMEQMDTVLSVRRVGTTTMLYADYLKDEGRTKFREANPANEPFDLFKQRFEEDRAETGDVRNAEPQVVT
;
A
#
# COMPACT_ATOMS: atom_id res chain seq x y z
N MET A 1 10.86 -28.58 -79.76
CA MET A 1 11.33 -27.89 -78.53
C MET A 1 11.30 -26.40 -78.80
N ILE A 2 10.95 -25.59 -77.80
CA ILE A 2 11.06 -24.13 -77.86
C ILE A 2 12.31 -23.69 -77.09
N LYS A 3 13.17 -22.87 -77.71
CA LYS A 3 14.46 -22.42 -77.18
C LYS A 3 14.57 -20.90 -77.20
N LEU A 4 15.27 -20.32 -76.23
CA LEU A 4 15.67 -18.92 -76.26
C LEU A 4 16.69 -18.71 -77.38
N SER A 5 16.36 -17.86 -78.36
CA SER A 5 17.19 -17.58 -79.54
C SER A 5 17.73 -16.15 -79.59
N ARG A 6 17.16 -15.19 -78.84
CA ARG A 6 17.73 -13.85 -78.70
C ARG A 6 17.44 -13.20 -77.35
N ILE A 7 18.37 -12.38 -76.89
CA ILE A 7 18.21 -11.47 -75.74
C ILE A 7 18.40 -10.04 -76.25
N ASN A 8 17.46 -9.15 -75.96
CA ASN A 8 17.61 -7.71 -76.20
C ASN A 8 17.67 -6.96 -74.87
N LEU A 9 18.69 -6.12 -74.72
CA LEU A 9 18.96 -5.30 -73.55
C LEU A 9 19.06 -3.83 -73.99
N ILE A 10 18.11 -3.00 -73.56
CA ILE A 10 18.07 -1.56 -73.83
C ILE A 10 18.14 -0.81 -72.51
N ASN A 11 19.11 0.08 -72.38
CA ASN A 11 19.42 0.81 -71.13
C ASN A 11 19.47 -0.13 -69.91
N TRP A 12 20.25 -1.21 -70.00
CA TRP A 12 20.39 -2.20 -68.94
C TRP A 12 21.85 -2.37 -68.54
N TYR A 13 22.17 -2.21 -67.26
CA TYR A 13 23.54 -2.14 -66.75
C TYR A 13 24.36 -1.10 -67.55
N THR A 14 25.52 -1.47 -68.08
CA THR A 14 26.34 -0.63 -68.96
C THR A 14 25.90 -0.68 -70.43
N PHE A 15 24.89 -1.49 -70.79
CA PHE A 15 24.42 -1.65 -72.16
C PHE A 15 23.40 -0.56 -72.51
N GLU A 16 23.74 0.34 -73.44
CA GLU A 16 22.78 1.30 -74.02
C GLU A 16 21.81 0.58 -74.96
N ARG A 17 22.33 -0.21 -75.90
CA ARG A 17 21.58 -1.14 -76.73
C ARG A 17 22.41 -2.37 -77.04
N LEU A 18 21.83 -3.56 -76.90
CA LEU A 18 22.49 -4.81 -77.21
C LEU A 18 21.47 -5.89 -77.59
N SER A 19 21.62 -6.47 -78.78
CA SER A 19 20.97 -7.72 -79.18
C SER A 19 21.99 -8.85 -79.22
N ILE A 20 21.71 -9.93 -78.49
CA ILE A 20 22.54 -11.15 -78.44
C ILE A 20 21.76 -12.28 -79.10
N ASP A 21 22.17 -12.67 -80.30
CA ASP A 21 21.65 -13.88 -80.96
C ASP A 21 22.27 -15.12 -80.29
N LEU A 22 21.47 -16.17 -80.08
CA LEU A 22 21.82 -17.37 -79.33
C LEU A 22 21.48 -18.63 -80.12
N ARG A 23 22.37 -19.61 -80.07
CA ARG A 23 22.13 -20.97 -80.53
C ARG A 23 22.20 -21.89 -79.32
N GLY A 24 21.14 -22.65 -79.07
CA GLY A 24 21.12 -23.73 -78.06
C GLY A 24 21.61 -23.33 -76.66
N SER A 25 22.31 -24.24 -75.98
CA SER A 25 22.86 -23.98 -74.65
C SER A 25 24.00 -22.98 -74.72
N THR A 26 24.01 -22.02 -73.79
CA THR A 26 24.90 -20.86 -73.82
C THR A 26 25.77 -20.78 -72.57
N SER A 27 27.04 -20.43 -72.74
CA SER A 27 27.93 -20.06 -71.64
C SER A 27 28.31 -18.59 -71.67
N LEU A 28 28.39 -17.96 -70.50
CA LEU A 28 28.85 -16.59 -70.28
C LEU A 28 30.21 -16.65 -69.58
N ILE A 29 31.28 -16.21 -70.25
CA ILE A 29 32.67 -16.40 -69.82
C ILE A 29 33.41 -15.06 -69.74
N GLY A 30 34.25 -14.88 -68.73
CA GLY A 30 35.00 -13.64 -68.53
C GLY A 30 35.50 -13.48 -67.08
N PRO A 31 36.28 -12.42 -66.76
CA PRO A 31 36.73 -12.15 -65.40
C PRO A 31 35.58 -11.78 -64.46
N ASN A 32 35.80 -11.90 -63.15
CA ASN A 32 34.80 -11.50 -62.15
C ASN A 32 34.53 -9.99 -62.24
N GLY A 33 33.25 -9.58 -62.14
CA GLY A 33 32.86 -8.19 -62.30
C GLY A 33 32.73 -7.67 -63.75
N ALA A 34 32.92 -8.53 -64.78
CA ALA A 34 32.80 -8.12 -66.19
C ALA A 34 31.36 -7.81 -66.66
N GLY A 35 30.33 -8.21 -65.91
CA GLY A 35 28.92 -8.04 -66.30
C GLY A 35 28.20 -9.32 -66.75
N LYS A 36 28.81 -10.51 -66.56
CA LYS A 36 28.21 -11.82 -66.88
C LYS A 36 26.85 -12.04 -66.21
N SER A 37 26.82 -11.89 -64.88
CA SER A 37 25.60 -12.06 -64.07
C SER A 37 24.52 -11.04 -64.44
N SER A 38 24.88 -9.86 -64.97
CA SER A 38 23.91 -8.83 -65.40
C SER A 38 23.05 -9.28 -66.59
N ILE A 39 23.60 -10.12 -67.49
CA ILE A 39 22.86 -10.73 -68.60
C ILE A 39 21.96 -11.85 -68.08
N LEU A 40 22.47 -12.68 -67.15
CA LEU A 40 21.69 -13.76 -66.51
C LEU A 40 20.52 -13.20 -65.69
N ASP A 41 20.75 -12.12 -64.97
CA ASP A 41 19.75 -11.38 -64.19
C ASP A 41 18.67 -10.79 -65.11
N ALA A 42 19.02 -10.31 -66.30
CA ALA A 42 18.04 -9.83 -67.28
C ALA A 42 17.07 -10.95 -67.72
N ILE A 43 17.60 -12.16 -67.96
CA ILE A 43 16.78 -13.34 -68.27
C ILE A 43 15.83 -13.66 -67.11
N GLN A 44 16.32 -13.62 -65.87
CA GLN A 44 15.50 -13.84 -64.68
C GLN A 44 14.37 -12.81 -64.56
N VAL A 45 14.68 -11.53 -64.74
CA VAL A 45 13.69 -10.44 -64.62
C VAL A 45 12.54 -10.66 -65.60
N VAL A 46 12.81 -11.06 -66.84
CA VAL A 46 11.75 -11.40 -67.80
C VAL A 46 11.01 -12.66 -67.39
N LEU A 47 11.68 -13.79 -67.14
CA LEU A 47 10.98 -15.05 -66.82
C LEU A 47 10.13 -14.99 -65.55
N THR A 48 10.55 -14.18 -64.57
CA THR A 48 9.83 -13.96 -63.31
C THR A 48 8.81 -12.82 -63.37
N GLY A 49 8.73 -12.09 -64.49
CA GLY A 49 7.89 -10.90 -64.64
C GLY A 49 8.23 -9.78 -63.65
N ASN A 50 9.50 -9.68 -63.25
CA ASN A 50 10.00 -8.84 -62.15
C ASN A 50 9.34 -9.14 -60.78
N ASN A 51 8.99 -10.41 -60.49
CA ASN A 51 8.57 -10.81 -59.15
C ASN A 51 9.75 -10.98 -58.18
N ARG A 52 9.98 -9.98 -57.33
CA ARG A 52 11.08 -9.95 -56.35
C ARG A 52 11.11 -11.15 -55.39
N ASN A 53 9.99 -11.87 -55.20
CA ASN A 53 9.96 -13.07 -54.36
C ASN A 53 10.66 -14.28 -55.04
N TYR A 54 10.75 -14.29 -56.37
CA TYR A 54 11.17 -15.45 -57.16
C TYR A 54 12.48 -15.27 -57.96
N PHE A 55 13.11 -14.10 -57.92
CA PHE A 55 14.48 -13.92 -58.43
C PHE A 55 15.41 -13.46 -57.31
N GLN A 56 16.72 -13.70 -57.46
CA GLN A 56 17.72 -13.23 -56.52
C GLN A 56 18.95 -12.73 -57.29
N LEU A 57 19.02 -11.41 -57.46
CA LEU A 57 20.16 -10.76 -58.11
C LEU A 57 21.42 -10.97 -57.25
N ASN A 58 22.56 -11.23 -57.89
CA ASN A 58 23.84 -11.53 -57.21
C ASN A 58 23.82 -12.71 -56.22
N ALA A 59 23.24 -13.86 -56.59
CA ALA A 59 23.33 -15.08 -55.78
C ALA A 59 24.79 -15.47 -55.43
N SER A 60 25.75 -15.13 -56.30
CA SER A 60 27.19 -15.36 -56.16
C SER A 60 27.89 -14.55 -55.06
N ALA A 61 27.60 -13.24 -54.97
CA ALA A 61 28.33 -12.32 -54.10
C ALA A 61 27.84 -12.30 -52.64
N ASN A 62 26.63 -12.77 -52.33
CA ASN A 62 26.00 -12.61 -51.01
C ASN A 62 26.55 -13.51 -49.88
N VAL A 63 27.47 -14.42 -50.17
CA VAL A 63 27.90 -15.45 -49.20
C VAL A 63 29.39 -15.35 -48.81
N THR A 64 30.24 -14.67 -49.57
CA THR A 64 31.67 -14.54 -49.25
C THR A 64 31.97 -13.56 -48.11
N ALA A 65 31.00 -12.75 -47.70
CA ALA A 65 31.12 -11.82 -46.57
C ALA A 65 30.15 -12.21 -45.47
N GLY A 66 30.57 -13.16 -44.62
CA GLY A 66 29.97 -13.30 -43.30
C GLY A 66 30.11 -11.99 -42.54
N GLN A 67 28.98 -11.37 -42.20
CA GLN A 67 28.87 -10.28 -41.24
C GLN A 67 29.85 -9.11 -41.40
N THR A 68 29.69 -8.32 -42.46
CA THR A 68 29.87 -6.85 -42.48
C THR A 68 29.76 -6.35 -43.93
N ARG A 69 28.56 -5.92 -44.34
CA ARG A 69 28.40 -5.11 -45.55
C ARG A 69 27.76 -3.77 -45.21
N LYS A 70 28.35 -2.71 -45.74
CA LYS A 70 27.78 -1.36 -45.72
C LYS A 70 26.46 -1.36 -46.49
N VAL A 71 25.46 -0.69 -45.95
CA VAL A 71 24.18 -0.38 -46.61
C VAL A 71 24.50 0.28 -47.96
N GLY A 72 24.15 -0.38 -49.08
CA GLY A 72 24.37 0.15 -50.44
C GLY A 72 24.83 -0.83 -51.52
N GLU A 73 25.19 -2.09 -51.20
CA GLU A 73 25.78 -3.04 -52.17
C GLU A 73 24.84 -4.14 -52.72
N ASN A 74 23.53 -4.06 -52.48
CA ASN A 74 22.58 -4.97 -53.15
C ASN A 74 22.30 -4.43 -54.57
N ARG A 75 22.86 -5.06 -55.62
CA ARG A 75 22.45 -4.75 -57.00
C ARG A 75 20.95 -5.00 -57.13
N SER A 76 20.21 -3.97 -57.47
CA SER A 76 18.77 -4.01 -57.73
C SER A 76 18.47 -3.91 -59.23
N VAL A 77 17.25 -4.26 -59.63
CA VAL A 77 16.76 -4.01 -61.00
C VAL A 77 16.84 -2.51 -61.31
N PHE A 78 16.49 -1.66 -60.33
CA PHE A 78 16.69 -0.22 -60.38
C PHE A 78 18.14 0.20 -60.69
N ASP A 79 19.13 -0.37 -60.00
CA ASP A 79 20.55 -0.08 -60.27
C ASP A 79 20.98 -0.53 -61.67
N TYR A 80 20.42 -1.64 -62.17
CA TYR A 80 20.64 -2.07 -63.54
C TYR A 80 20.04 -1.09 -64.56
N CYS A 81 18.81 -0.60 -64.36
CA CYS A 81 18.22 0.41 -65.26
C CYS A 81 19.08 1.68 -65.33
N LEU A 82 19.45 2.24 -64.17
CA LEU A 82 20.28 3.45 -64.10
C LEU A 82 21.74 3.24 -64.54
N GLY A 83 22.16 1.99 -64.72
CA GLY A 83 23.54 1.64 -65.07
C GLY A 83 24.54 1.97 -63.98
N ARG A 84 24.19 1.77 -62.71
CA ARG A 84 25.07 2.07 -61.57
C ARG A 84 26.22 1.06 -61.46
N VAL A 85 27.45 1.56 -61.58
CA VAL A 85 28.66 0.74 -61.51
C VAL A 85 29.73 1.47 -60.71
N ALA A 86 30.26 0.82 -59.66
CA ALA A 86 31.40 1.32 -58.88
C ALA A 86 31.27 2.77 -58.35
N GLY A 87 30.04 3.22 -58.06
CA GLY A 87 29.75 4.57 -57.54
C GLY A 87 29.37 5.60 -58.61
N GLU A 88 29.48 5.27 -59.89
CA GLU A 88 29.01 6.11 -61.01
C GLU A 88 27.62 5.69 -61.46
N THR A 89 26.76 6.67 -61.78
CA THR A 89 25.43 6.47 -62.35
C THR A 89 25.44 6.92 -63.80
N LEU A 90 25.25 5.99 -64.74
CA LEU A 90 25.31 6.29 -66.18
C LEU A 90 24.07 7.04 -66.70
N ARG A 91 22.92 6.79 -66.08
CA ARG A 91 21.63 7.35 -66.49
C ARG A 91 20.90 7.88 -65.27
N SER A 92 20.50 9.15 -65.29
CA SER A 92 19.71 9.76 -64.22
C SER A 92 18.19 9.60 -64.40
N ASN A 93 17.73 9.36 -65.63
CA ASN A 93 16.35 9.02 -65.95
C ASN A 93 16.37 8.19 -67.23
N CYS A 94 15.81 6.98 -67.19
CA CYS A 94 15.78 6.14 -68.38
C CYS A 94 14.57 5.20 -68.41
N ILE A 95 14.11 4.93 -69.62
CA ILE A 95 13.28 3.77 -69.94
C ILE A 95 14.21 2.63 -70.36
N SER A 96 14.03 1.48 -69.74
CA SER A 96 14.79 0.25 -69.98
C SER A 96 13.87 -0.84 -70.51
N TYR A 97 14.32 -1.55 -71.54
CA TYR A 97 13.62 -2.73 -72.07
C TYR A 97 14.52 -3.96 -71.99
N VAL A 98 13.96 -5.04 -71.45
CA VAL A 98 14.56 -6.36 -71.52
C VAL A 98 13.57 -7.27 -72.22
N SER A 99 14.00 -7.92 -73.30
CA SER A 99 13.16 -8.89 -74.00
C SER A 99 13.92 -10.14 -74.40
N LEU A 100 13.19 -11.25 -74.44
CA LEU A 100 13.65 -12.59 -74.73
C LEU A 100 12.86 -13.12 -75.92
N VAL A 101 13.54 -13.51 -77.00
CA VAL A 101 12.92 -14.13 -78.16
C VAL A 101 13.08 -15.63 -78.06
N PHE A 102 11.96 -16.34 -78.04
CA PHE A 102 11.90 -17.79 -78.06
C PHE A 102 11.52 -18.27 -79.45
N GLU A 103 12.14 -19.35 -79.92
CA GLU A 103 11.93 -19.92 -81.25
C GLU A 103 11.76 -21.44 -81.16
N ARG A 104 10.86 -21.98 -81.98
CA ARG A 104 10.59 -23.41 -82.05
C ARG A 104 11.41 -24.05 -83.18
N GLU A 105 12.12 -25.12 -82.83
CA GLU A 105 13.11 -25.74 -83.73
C GLU A 105 12.56 -26.26 -85.08
N HIS A 106 11.32 -26.77 -85.11
CA HIS A 106 10.82 -27.48 -86.31
C HIS A 106 10.11 -26.59 -87.34
N ASP A 107 9.42 -25.52 -86.90
CA ASP A 107 8.61 -24.64 -87.75
C ASP A 107 9.09 -23.18 -87.77
N GLY A 108 10.11 -22.83 -86.97
CA GLY A 108 10.65 -21.48 -86.87
C GLY A 108 9.72 -20.45 -86.24
N LYS A 109 8.58 -20.88 -85.66
CA LYS A 109 7.68 -19.96 -84.96
C LYS A 109 8.39 -19.34 -83.77
N CYS A 110 8.16 -18.06 -83.55
CA CYS A 110 8.84 -17.31 -82.49
C CYS A 110 7.88 -16.50 -81.63
N TRP A 111 8.33 -16.14 -80.44
CA TRP A 111 7.63 -15.31 -79.48
C TRP A 111 8.62 -14.36 -78.83
N THR A 112 8.37 -13.06 -78.90
CA THR A 112 9.11 -12.11 -78.06
C THR A 112 8.35 -11.89 -76.76
N VAL A 113 9.01 -12.12 -75.64
CA VAL A 113 8.50 -11.89 -74.29
C VAL A 113 9.34 -10.80 -73.66
N GLY A 114 8.75 -9.72 -73.14
CA GLY A 114 9.53 -8.59 -72.65
C GLY A 114 8.87 -7.80 -71.54
N ILE A 115 9.68 -6.95 -70.89
CA ILE A 115 9.27 -6.05 -69.83
C ILE A 115 9.85 -4.65 -70.07
N GLY A 116 9.01 -3.64 -69.89
CA GLY A 116 9.39 -2.23 -69.90
C GLY A 116 9.42 -1.69 -68.47
N MET A 117 10.50 -0.98 -68.14
CA MET A 117 10.73 -0.41 -66.82
C MET A 117 11.22 1.02 -66.95
N SER A 118 10.85 1.87 -66.01
CA SER A 118 11.35 3.24 -65.87
C SER A 118 12.12 3.36 -64.56
N ALA A 119 13.22 4.10 -64.57
CA ALA A 119 13.98 4.40 -63.37
C ALA A 119 14.46 5.84 -63.40
N VAL A 120 14.25 6.55 -62.28
CA VAL A 120 14.67 7.93 -62.07
C VAL A 120 15.57 8.01 -60.84
N ASP A 121 16.74 8.60 -60.99
CA ASP A 121 17.70 8.81 -59.90
C ASP A 121 17.09 9.70 -58.82
N GLY A 122 17.10 9.22 -57.57
CA GLY A 122 16.38 9.80 -56.43
C GLY A 122 15.17 8.98 -55.97
N GLU A 123 14.63 8.09 -56.80
CA GLU A 123 13.60 7.12 -56.38
C GLU A 123 14.22 5.89 -55.68
N GLN A 124 13.38 5.13 -54.97
CA GLN A 124 13.83 3.94 -54.23
C GLN A 124 13.80 2.65 -55.07
N ASN A 125 12.97 2.59 -56.12
CA ASN A 125 12.71 1.38 -56.90
C ASN A 125 12.34 1.75 -58.35
N GLU A 126 12.53 0.82 -59.28
CA GLU A 126 12.06 0.94 -60.65
C GLU A 126 10.52 0.87 -60.75
N GLU A 127 9.93 1.66 -61.64
CA GLU A 127 8.53 1.53 -62.04
C GLU A 127 8.42 0.54 -63.20
N VAL A 128 7.66 -0.53 -63.02
CA VAL A 128 7.36 -1.48 -64.10
C VAL A 128 6.23 -0.93 -64.96
N LEU A 129 6.55 -0.41 -66.14
CA LEU A 129 5.60 0.14 -67.12
C LEU A 129 4.66 -0.94 -67.66
N GLY A 130 5.17 -2.17 -67.80
CA GLY A 130 4.37 -3.37 -68.07
C GLY A 130 5.18 -4.48 -68.74
N ALA A 131 4.54 -5.64 -68.90
CA ALA A 131 5.12 -6.81 -69.55
C ALA A 131 4.26 -7.26 -70.73
N PHE A 132 4.90 -7.82 -71.76
CA PHE A 132 4.22 -8.17 -73.01
C PHE A 132 4.68 -9.51 -73.60
N ILE A 133 3.81 -10.10 -74.42
CA ILE A 133 4.09 -11.25 -75.28
C ILE A 133 3.68 -10.87 -76.71
N ALA A 134 4.61 -10.97 -77.65
CA ALA A 134 4.40 -10.72 -79.07
C ALA A 134 4.67 -12.01 -79.86
N PRO A 135 3.63 -12.78 -80.21
CA PRO A 135 3.76 -13.97 -81.05
C PRO A 135 4.19 -13.61 -82.48
N ASP A 136 4.91 -14.52 -83.12
CA ASP A 136 5.42 -14.43 -84.50
C ASP A 136 6.26 -13.16 -84.76
N GLN A 137 6.87 -12.59 -83.72
CA GLN A 137 7.79 -11.45 -83.80
C GLN A 137 9.13 -11.82 -83.19
N SER A 138 10.20 -11.57 -83.93
CA SER A 138 11.60 -11.74 -83.51
C SER A 138 12.24 -10.36 -83.34
N LEU A 139 11.86 -9.63 -82.29
CA LEU A 139 12.31 -8.24 -82.10
C LEU A 139 13.84 -8.16 -81.92
N ARG A 140 14.43 -7.07 -82.37
CA ARG A 140 15.83 -6.67 -82.17
C ARG A 140 15.90 -5.35 -81.41
N ASP A 141 17.10 -4.97 -80.98
CA ASP A 141 17.36 -3.73 -80.27
C ASP A 141 16.85 -2.49 -81.02
N SER A 142 16.98 -2.46 -82.34
CA SER A 142 16.44 -1.41 -83.22
C SER A 142 14.94 -1.20 -83.09
N ASP A 143 14.16 -2.23 -82.77
CA ASP A 143 12.69 -2.13 -82.67
C ASP A 143 12.23 -1.37 -81.42
N PHE A 144 13.13 -1.17 -80.47
CA PHE A 144 12.92 -0.40 -79.24
C PHE A 144 13.41 1.05 -79.35
N LEU A 145 13.89 1.45 -80.53
CA LEU A 145 14.48 2.76 -80.77
C LEU A 145 13.68 3.54 -81.82
N GLU A 146 13.78 4.85 -81.76
CA GLU A 146 13.32 5.78 -82.77
C GLU A 146 14.44 6.76 -83.11
N ASP A 147 14.55 7.12 -84.38
CA ASP A 147 15.51 8.13 -84.84
C ASP A 147 14.85 9.51 -84.76
N VAL A 148 15.38 10.38 -83.91
CA VAL A 148 14.96 11.77 -83.79
C VAL A 148 16.17 12.64 -84.10
N ASP A 149 16.10 13.43 -85.16
CA ASP A 149 17.16 14.33 -85.62
C ASP A 149 18.55 13.66 -85.83
N GLY A 150 18.58 12.39 -86.25
CA GLY A 150 19.82 11.64 -86.52
C GLY A 150 20.43 10.98 -85.28
N ALA A 151 19.74 11.01 -84.14
CA ALA A 151 20.15 10.36 -82.90
C ALA A 151 19.11 9.29 -82.47
N PRO A 152 19.55 8.07 -82.09
CA PRO A 152 18.64 7.03 -81.64
C PRO A 152 18.17 7.28 -80.21
N TYR A 153 16.86 7.40 -80.00
CA TYR A 153 16.19 7.50 -78.70
C TYR A 153 15.40 6.24 -78.39
N VAL A 154 15.27 5.91 -77.10
CA VAL A 154 14.44 4.76 -76.66
C VAL A 154 12.97 5.10 -76.77
N LEU A 155 12.20 4.22 -77.43
CA LEU A 155 10.76 4.39 -77.61
C LEU A 155 10.02 4.45 -76.28
N PRO A 156 9.13 5.43 -76.07
CA PRO A 156 8.21 5.41 -74.94
C PRO A 156 7.32 4.16 -74.94
N TRP A 157 6.98 3.65 -73.74
CA TRP A 157 6.18 2.41 -73.60
C TRP A 157 4.84 2.45 -74.33
N GLY A 158 4.17 3.61 -74.31
CA GLY A 158 2.90 3.81 -75.03
C GLY A 158 3.04 3.60 -76.54
N GLU A 159 4.16 4.03 -77.13
CA GLU A 159 4.41 3.92 -78.57
C GLU A 159 4.85 2.51 -78.96
N LEU A 160 5.75 1.90 -78.18
CA LEU A 160 6.14 0.51 -78.38
C LEU A 160 4.91 -0.41 -78.37
N THR A 161 4.04 -0.26 -77.36
CA THR A 161 2.82 -1.06 -77.26
C THR A 161 1.81 -0.74 -78.37
N ALA A 162 1.72 0.50 -78.85
CA ALA A 162 0.90 0.86 -80.01
C ALA A 162 1.42 0.22 -81.30
N ARG A 163 2.74 0.13 -81.50
CA ARG A 163 3.37 -0.60 -82.62
C ARG A 163 3.06 -2.09 -82.55
N LEU A 164 3.25 -2.70 -81.37
CA LEU A 164 3.07 -4.15 -81.18
C LEU A 164 1.61 -4.60 -81.14
N ARG A 165 0.64 -3.73 -80.80
CA ARG A 165 -0.80 -4.04 -80.88
C ARG A 165 -1.28 -4.44 -82.29
N LYS A 166 -0.54 -4.06 -83.34
CA LYS A 166 -0.83 -4.47 -84.72
C LYS A 166 -0.46 -5.93 -85.00
N VAL A 167 0.31 -6.57 -84.12
CA VAL A 167 0.72 -7.97 -84.22
C VAL A 167 -0.43 -8.88 -83.75
N PRO A 168 -0.87 -9.85 -84.57
CA PRO A 168 -1.91 -10.81 -84.17
C PRO A 168 -1.50 -11.60 -82.91
N GLY A 169 -2.38 -11.64 -81.92
CA GLY A 169 -2.12 -12.36 -80.66
C GLY A 169 -1.20 -11.64 -79.68
N PHE A 170 -0.84 -10.37 -79.92
CA PHE A 170 -0.12 -9.55 -78.95
C PHE A 170 -0.88 -9.42 -77.62
N GLU A 171 -0.18 -9.58 -76.51
CA GLU A 171 -0.71 -9.45 -75.16
C GLU A 171 0.12 -8.43 -74.37
N ASN A 172 -0.53 -7.39 -73.84
CA ASN A 172 0.04 -6.52 -72.81
C ASN A 172 -0.60 -6.89 -71.47
N LEU A 173 0.22 -7.35 -70.53
CA LEU A 173 -0.22 -7.94 -69.26
C LEU A 173 0.00 -7.00 -68.06
N GLY A 174 0.50 -5.78 -68.29
CA GLY A 174 0.84 -4.82 -67.24
C GLY A 174 1.84 -5.39 -66.22
N HIS A 175 1.82 -4.90 -64.98
CA HIS A 175 2.63 -5.43 -63.89
C HIS A 175 1.83 -6.42 -63.02
N ARG A 176 1.64 -7.64 -63.52
CA ARG A 176 1.09 -8.77 -62.76
C ARG A 176 2.03 -9.98 -62.86
N PRO A 177 3.13 -10.01 -62.10
CA PRO A 177 4.25 -10.92 -62.36
C PRO A 177 3.87 -12.40 -62.45
N THR A 178 3.12 -12.93 -61.47
CA THR A 178 2.71 -14.35 -61.48
C THR A 178 1.73 -14.68 -62.61
N HIS A 179 0.84 -13.74 -62.96
CA HIS A 179 -0.07 -13.90 -64.10
C HIS A 179 0.70 -13.87 -65.43
N PHE A 180 1.69 -12.97 -65.54
CA PHE A 180 2.59 -12.87 -66.68
C PHE A 180 3.37 -14.17 -66.88
N THR A 181 4.06 -14.69 -65.85
CA THR A 181 4.77 -15.96 -65.93
C THR A 181 3.84 -17.12 -66.28
N ARG A 182 2.64 -17.20 -65.68
CA ARG A 182 1.63 -18.21 -66.04
C ARG A 182 1.32 -18.16 -67.53
N ARG A 183 1.16 -16.96 -68.08
CA ARG A 183 0.86 -16.78 -69.50
C ARG A 183 2.04 -17.15 -70.38
N VAL A 184 3.26 -16.74 -70.03
CA VAL A 184 4.50 -17.15 -70.72
C VAL A 184 4.62 -18.68 -70.76
N LEU A 185 4.42 -19.37 -69.64
CA LEU A 185 4.46 -20.84 -69.59
C LEU A 185 3.33 -21.52 -70.36
N THR A 186 2.18 -20.85 -70.51
CA THR A 186 1.06 -21.36 -71.32
C THR A 186 1.37 -21.22 -72.82
N VAL A 187 1.90 -20.06 -73.23
CA VAL A 187 2.23 -19.77 -74.65
C VAL A 187 3.44 -20.54 -75.12
N LEU A 188 4.46 -20.66 -74.28
CA LEU A 188 5.67 -21.43 -74.54
C LEU A 188 5.56 -22.89 -74.07
N GLY A 189 4.37 -23.32 -73.65
CA GLY A 189 4.10 -24.69 -73.21
C GLY A 189 4.05 -25.69 -74.36
N GLY A 190 4.42 -26.94 -74.07
CA GLY A 190 4.24 -28.05 -75.02
C GLY A 190 2.76 -28.40 -75.22
N LYS A 191 2.42 -29.13 -76.28
CA LYS A 191 1.03 -29.55 -76.53
C LYS A 191 0.51 -30.38 -75.34
N GLY A 192 -0.53 -29.88 -74.65
CA GLY A 192 -1.21 -30.62 -73.56
C GLY A 192 -0.59 -30.48 -72.17
N HIS A 193 0.51 -29.73 -72.00
CA HIS A 193 1.15 -29.53 -70.70
C HIS A 193 0.93 -28.12 -70.15
N HIS A 194 0.55 -28.03 -68.87
CA HIS A 194 0.41 -26.76 -68.15
C HIS A 194 1.37 -26.78 -66.95
N ALA A 195 2.52 -26.13 -67.09
CA ALA A 195 3.48 -26.00 -65.99
C ALA A 195 2.88 -25.14 -64.86
N ASP A 196 3.06 -25.60 -63.61
CA ASP A 196 2.72 -24.81 -62.43
C ASP A 196 3.68 -23.61 -62.33
N PRO A 197 3.19 -22.36 -62.44
CA PRO A 197 4.05 -21.18 -62.47
C PRO A 197 4.87 -21.00 -61.20
N GLU A 198 4.31 -21.31 -60.03
CA GLU A 198 5.03 -21.15 -58.77
C GLU A 198 6.13 -22.20 -58.63
N LYS A 199 5.85 -23.45 -59.01
CA LYS A 199 6.88 -24.50 -59.02
C LYS A 199 7.99 -24.17 -60.01
N PHE A 200 7.65 -23.72 -61.22
CA PHE A 200 8.65 -23.29 -62.21
C PHE A 200 9.54 -22.17 -61.68
N LEU A 201 8.93 -21.11 -61.12
CA LEU A 201 9.64 -19.98 -60.55
C LEU A 201 10.53 -20.38 -59.36
N LYS A 202 10.03 -21.25 -58.46
CA LYS A 202 10.82 -21.79 -57.34
C LYS A 202 11.99 -22.63 -57.84
N THR A 203 11.77 -23.56 -58.78
CA THR A 203 12.83 -24.40 -59.33
C THR A 203 13.86 -23.57 -60.10
N LEU A 204 13.45 -22.53 -60.82
CA LEU A 204 14.34 -21.58 -61.51
C LEU A 204 15.21 -20.81 -60.51
N LYS A 205 14.61 -20.26 -59.45
CA LYS A 205 15.33 -19.61 -58.34
C LYS A 205 16.31 -20.55 -57.65
N ASN A 206 15.87 -21.79 -57.43
CA ASN A 206 16.64 -22.82 -56.74
C ASN A 206 17.84 -23.29 -57.58
N GLY A 207 17.72 -23.39 -58.91
CA GLY A 207 18.82 -23.70 -59.81
C GLY A 207 19.98 -22.71 -59.73
N LEU A 208 19.68 -21.42 -59.52
CA LEU A 208 20.66 -20.34 -59.35
C LEU A 208 21.35 -20.34 -57.97
N ARG A 209 20.77 -21.02 -56.98
CA ARG A 209 21.29 -21.09 -55.60
C ARG A 209 22.13 -22.33 -55.32
N ILE A 210 22.33 -23.20 -56.31
CA ILE A 210 23.09 -24.45 -56.13
C ILE A 210 24.55 -24.14 -55.80
N ARG A 211 24.99 -24.60 -54.62
CA ARG A 211 26.37 -24.58 -54.11
C ARG A 211 26.64 -25.87 -53.35
N GLU A 212 27.81 -26.00 -52.72
CA GLU A 212 28.15 -27.14 -51.84
C GLU A 212 27.10 -27.33 -50.73
N MET A 213 26.36 -28.45 -50.77
CA MET A 213 25.34 -28.81 -49.78
C MET A 213 25.92 -29.73 -48.71
N LYS A 214 25.54 -29.53 -47.44
CA LYS A 214 26.07 -30.33 -46.32
C LYS A 214 25.36 -31.68 -46.18
N SER A 215 24.10 -31.80 -46.62
CA SER A 215 23.34 -33.06 -46.56
C SER A 215 22.23 -33.16 -47.60
N ALA A 216 21.80 -34.39 -47.91
CA ALA A 216 20.62 -34.66 -48.74
C ALA A 216 19.32 -34.15 -48.09
N THR A 217 19.25 -34.09 -46.75
CA THR A 217 18.10 -33.56 -46.02
C THR A 217 17.93 -32.06 -46.25
N GLU A 218 19.00 -31.28 -46.11
CA GLU A 218 19.01 -29.84 -46.38
C GLU A 218 18.60 -29.56 -47.83
N PHE A 219 19.17 -30.30 -48.78
CA PHE A 219 18.83 -30.17 -50.20
C PHE A 219 17.34 -30.42 -50.47
N VAL A 220 16.76 -31.51 -49.96
CA VAL A 220 15.34 -31.82 -50.19
C VAL A 220 14.43 -30.79 -49.53
N ARG A 221 14.75 -30.37 -48.30
CA ARG A 221 13.94 -29.40 -47.56
C ARG A 221 13.94 -28.02 -48.22
N GLU A 222 15.10 -27.54 -48.68
CA GLU A 222 15.24 -26.19 -49.24
C GLU A 222 14.88 -26.11 -50.73
N PHE A 223 15.23 -27.13 -51.51
CA PHE A 223 15.20 -27.04 -52.98
C PHE A 223 14.05 -27.82 -53.63
N LEU A 224 13.46 -28.81 -52.94
CA LEU A 224 12.46 -29.73 -53.51
C LEU A 224 11.08 -29.68 -52.85
N LEU A 225 11.00 -29.57 -51.52
CA LEU A 225 9.73 -29.56 -50.78
C LEU A 225 9.25 -28.14 -50.46
N ASP A 226 7.93 -27.93 -50.50
CA ASP A 226 7.32 -26.64 -50.18
C ASP A 226 7.29 -26.38 -48.65
N PRO A 227 7.65 -25.18 -48.18
CA PRO A 227 7.39 -24.75 -46.80
C PRO A 227 5.89 -24.54 -46.60
N ALA A 228 5.19 -25.51 -46.01
CA ALA A 228 3.78 -25.35 -45.63
C ALA A 228 3.65 -25.45 -44.11
N GLY A 229 3.50 -24.30 -43.45
CA GLY A 229 3.40 -24.22 -42.00
C GLY A 229 2.10 -24.82 -41.44
N LEU A 230 2.17 -25.35 -40.23
CA LEU A 230 1.04 -25.70 -39.35
C LEU A 230 0.66 -24.47 -38.52
N ASP A 231 -0.63 -24.30 -38.22
CA ASP A 231 -1.13 -23.18 -37.41
C ASP A 231 -0.96 -23.47 -35.90
N VAL A 232 0.30 -23.49 -35.46
CA VAL A 232 0.66 -23.74 -34.06
C VAL A 232 0.41 -22.48 -33.19
N GLU A 233 0.34 -21.31 -33.82
CA GLU A 233 0.16 -20.03 -33.12
C GLU A 233 -1.26 -19.84 -32.60
N ALA A 234 -2.28 -20.23 -33.37
CA ALA A 234 -3.67 -20.23 -32.92
C ALA A 234 -3.88 -21.16 -31.71
N LEU A 235 -3.23 -22.33 -31.72
CA LEU A 235 -3.26 -23.29 -30.62
C LEU A 235 -2.60 -22.71 -29.35
N ARG A 236 -1.43 -22.07 -29.49
CA ARG A 236 -0.74 -21.40 -28.37
C ARG A 236 -1.58 -20.29 -27.75
N LYS A 237 -2.20 -19.44 -28.57
CA LYS A 237 -3.09 -18.37 -28.11
C LYS A 237 -4.23 -18.96 -27.29
N SER A 238 -4.90 -19.99 -27.81
CA SER A 238 -5.99 -20.68 -27.11
C SER A 238 -5.56 -21.27 -25.75
N VAL A 239 -4.39 -21.90 -25.69
CA VAL A 239 -3.81 -22.45 -24.44
C VAL A 239 -3.47 -21.34 -23.44
N SER A 240 -2.92 -20.22 -23.90
CA SER A 240 -2.64 -19.05 -23.04
C SER A 240 -3.91 -18.43 -22.47
N THR A 241 -4.99 -18.36 -23.27
CA THR A 241 -6.30 -17.87 -22.83
C THR A 241 -6.88 -18.78 -21.76
N TRP A 242 -6.87 -20.10 -21.98
CA TRP A 242 -7.35 -21.08 -20.99
C TRP A 242 -6.59 -21.00 -19.66
N ARG A 243 -5.25 -20.91 -19.69
CA ARG A 243 -4.46 -20.70 -18.46
C ARG A 243 -4.76 -19.37 -17.77
N GLY A 244 -4.97 -18.31 -18.55
CA GLY A 244 -5.39 -17.01 -18.02
C GLY A 244 -6.74 -17.10 -17.30
N LEU A 245 -7.68 -17.90 -17.82
CA LEU A 245 -8.96 -18.17 -17.18
C LEU A 245 -8.79 -18.99 -15.89
N LEU A 246 -7.96 -20.04 -15.89
CA LEU A 246 -7.65 -20.83 -14.68
C LEU A 246 -7.03 -19.99 -13.57
N LYS A 247 -6.04 -19.14 -13.90
CA LYS A 247 -5.44 -18.23 -12.93
C LYS A 247 -6.47 -17.25 -12.36
N LYS A 248 -7.35 -16.71 -13.20
CA LYS A 248 -8.46 -15.86 -12.74
C LYS A 248 -9.42 -16.61 -11.81
N ILE A 249 -9.71 -17.88 -12.07
CA ILE A 249 -10.53 -18.71 -11.18
C ILE A 249 -9.83 -18.88 -9.83
N GLU A 250 -8.53 -19.19 -9.83
CA GLU A 250 -7.72 -19.30 -8.61
C GLU A 250 -7.70 -17.98 -7.81
N ASP A 251 -7.43 -16.86 -8.49
CA ASP A 251 -7.46 -15.51 -7.88
C ASP A 251 -8.85 -15.20 -7.28
N LEU A 252 -9.94 -15.53 -7.98
CA LEU A 252 -11.31 -15.36 -7.48
C LEU A 252 -11.65 -16.31 -6.32
N GLU A 253 -11.09 -17.52 -6.27
CA GLU A 253 -11.24 -18.43 -5.14
C GLU A 253 -10.53 -17.92 -3.89
N VAL A 254 -9.32 -17.36 -4.04
CA VAL A 254 -8.62 -16.65 -2.96
C VAL A 254 -9.44 -15.45 -2.47
N GLN A 255 -9.95 -14.63 -3.39
CA GLN A 255 -10.81 -13.50 -3.03
C GLN A 255 -12.10 -13.94 -2.32
N LYS A 256 -12.72 -15.04 -2.75
CA LYS A 256 -13.89 -15.64 -2.09
C LYS A 256 -13.58 -16.06 -0.66
N GLN A 257 -12.41 -16.62 -0.41
CA GLN A 257 -11.96 -16.97 0.94
C GLN A 257 -11.75 -15.70 1.78
N GLN A 258 -11.00 -14.72 1.28
CA GLN A 258 -10.73 -13.46 1.97
C GLN A 258 -12.01 -12.70 2.36
N VAL A 259 -12.97 -12.56 1.42
CA VAL A 259 -14.26 -11.92 1.70
C VAL A 259 -15.07 -12.73 2.72
N GLY A 260 -14.99 -14.06 2.68
CA GLY A 260 -15.62 -14.94 3.67
C GLY A 260 -15.05 -14.77 5.08
N GLU A 261 -13.73 -14.63 5.21
CA GLU A 261 -13.08 -14.36 6.50
C GLU A 261 -13.43 -12.96 7.04
N ALA A 262 -13.59 -11.97 6.17
CA ALA A 262 -14.05 -10.64 6.55
C ALA A 262 -15.53 -10.67 7.02
N ILE A 263 -16.41 -11.34 6.29
CA ILE A 263 -17.83 -11.54 6.67
C ILE A 263 -17.93 -12.23 8.04
N ALA A 264 -17.16 -13.30 8.25
CA ALA A 264 -17.15 -14.02 9.53
C ALA A 264 -16.72 -13.10 10.69
N ALA A 265 -15.70 -12.26 10.49
CA ALA A 265 -15.24 -11.31 11.51
C ALA A 265 -16.29 -10.23 11.83
N TYR A 266 -17.01 -9.72 10.82
CA TYR A 266 -18.09 -8.74 11.02
C TYR A 266 -19.34 -9.37 11.68
N ARG A 267 -19.68 -10.62 11.35
CA ARG A 267 -20.75 -11.35 12.05
C ARG A 267 -20.40 -11.62 13.51
N GLU A 268 -19.18 -12.07 13.78
CA GLU A 268 -18.70 -12.25 15.16
C GLU A 268 -18.71 -10.91 15.92
N LEU A 269 -18.34 -9.81 15.26
CA LEU A 269 -18.41 -8.46 15.85
C LEU A 269 -19.85 -8.10 16.22
N ALA A 270 -20.82 -8.33 15.33
CA ALA A 270 -22.23 -8.06 15.61
C ALA A 270 -22.75 -8.92 16.78
N ASP A 271 -22.46 -10.22 16.78
CA ASP A 271 -22.86 -11.15 17.84
C ASP A 271 -22.28 -10.73 19.20
N LYS A 272 -20.98 -10.40 19.25
CA LYS A 272 -20.30 -9.98 20.48
C LYS A 272 -20.73 -8.59 20.96
N THR A 273 -21.09 -7.69 20.04
CA THR A 273 -21.64 -6.37 20.39
C THR A 273 -23.03 -6.52 21.01
N SER A 274 -23.87 -7.39 20.45
CA SER A 274 -25.19 -7.69 21.03
C SER A 274 -25.03 -8.40 22.39
N GLU A 275 -24.11 -9.37 22.51
CA GLU A 275 -23.80 -10.04 23.79
C GLU A 275 -23.33 -9.06 24.87
N GLU A 276 -22.39 -8.16 24.56
CA GLU A 276 -21.95 -7.10 25.48
C GLU A 276 -23.14 -6.25 25.93
N THR A 277 -23.96 -5.81 24.98
CA THR A 277 -25.10 -4.93 25.24
C THR A 277 -26.12 -5.60 26.17
N ARG A 278 -26.47 -6.86 25.91
CA ARG A 278 -27.35 -7.65 26.78
C ARG A 278 -26.77 -7.85 28.17
N LEU A 279 -25.50 -8.21 28.29
CA LEU A 279 -24.86 -8.43 29.59
C LEU A 279 -24.72 -7.14 30.42
N ARG A 280 -24.48 -5.99 29.77
CA ARG A 280 -24.50 -4.68 30.45
C ARG A 280 -25.90 -4.31 30.94
N TRP A 281 -26.94 -4.69 30.20
CA TRP A 281 -28.33 -4.56 30.63
C TRP A 281 -28.62 -5.46 31.82
N VAL A 282 -28.21 -6.74 31.78
CA VAL A 282 -28.37 -7.70 32.90
C VAL A 282 -27.70 -7.18 34.16
N ALA A 283 -26.45 -6.70 34.06
CA ALA A 283 -25.73 -6.11 35.18
C ALA A 283 -26.43 -4.87 35.75
N GLY A 284 -26.98 -4.01 34.88
CA GLY A 284 -27.75 -2.84 35.28
C GLY A 284 -29.04 -3.21 36.02
N LYS A 285 -29.80 -4.17 35.48
CA LYS A 285 -31.03 -4.69 36.11
C LYS A 285 -30.73 -5.32 37.47
N ALA A 286 -29.69 -6.14 37.57
CA ALA A 286 -29.29 -6.79 38.81
C ALA A 286 -28.92 -5.79 39.91
N GLU A 287 -28.22 -4.70 39.55
CA GLU A 287 -27.87 -3.64 40.50
C GLU A 287 -29.10 -2.82 40.94
N ARG A 288 -30.01 -2.50 40.00
CA ARG A 288 -31.29 -1.87 40.32
C ARG A 288 -32.10 -2.72 41.30
N ASP A 289 -32.32 -4.00 40.98
CA ASP A 289 -33.11 -4.93 41.80
C ASP A 289 -32.47 -5.12 43.19
N ARG A 290 -31.13 -5.12 43.27
CA ARG A 290 -30.39 -5.21 44.55
C ARG A 290 -30.64 -3.98 45.43
N LEU A 291 -30.58 -2.79 44.83
CA LEU A 291 -30.79 -1.53 45.54
C LEU A 291 -32.25 -1.30 45.89
N GLU A 292 -33.19 -1.79 45.08
CA GLU A 292 -34.62 -1.82 45.39
C GLU A 292 -34.90 -2.64 46.66
N GLU A 293 -34.35 -3.85 46.75
CA GLU A 293 -34.49 -4.69 47.94
C GLU A 293 -33.79 -4.07 49.16
N HIS A 294 -32.62 -3.44 48.98
CA HIS A 294 -31.96 -2.72 50.06
C HIS A 294 -32.80 -1.54 50.57
N LEU A 295 -33.35 -0.73 49.67
CA LEU A 295 -34.23 0.39 49.99
C LEU A 295 -35.47 -0.10 50.75
N ARG A 296 -36.06 -1.21 50.32
CA ARG A 296 -37.20 -1.83 50.99
C ARG A 296 -36.86 -2.23 52.43
N LEU A 297 -35.74 -2.92 52.65
CA LEU A 297 -35.30 -3.33 54.00
C LEU A 297 -35.03 -2.13 54.91
N VAL A 298 -34.37 -1.08 54.41
CA VAL A 298 -34.09 0.13 55.18
C VAL A 298 -35.38 0.91 55.48
N THR A 299 -36.34 0.90 54.55
CA THR A 299 -37.67 1.51 54.77
C THR A 299 -38.41 0.82 55.92
N ILE A 300 -38.43 -0.52 55.94
CA ILE A 300 -39.04 -1.31 57.04
C ILE A 300 -38.35 -1.00 58.38
N GLN A 301 -37.01 -0.89 58.38
CA GLN A 301 -36.27 -0.53 59.60
C GLN A 301 -36.63 0.88 60.10
N HIS A 302 -36.74 1.86 59.20
CA HIS A 302 -37.13 3.22 59.55
C HIS A 302 -38.57 3.27 60.09
N GLU A 303 -39.52 2.57 59.47
CA GLU A 303 -40.90 2.46 59.94
C GLU A 303 -40.98 1.85 61.35
N SER A 304 -40.25 0.75 61.59
CA SER A 304 -40.17 0.14 62.93
C SER A 304 -39.62 1.11 63.98
N LYS A 305 -38.63 1.94 63.64
CA LYS A 305 -38.09 2.94 64.56
C LYS A 305 -39.03 4.13 64.80
N LEU A 306 -39.81 4.54 63.80
CA LEU A 306 -40.86 5.53 63.98
C LEU A 306 -41.97 5.02 64.92
N GLU A 307 -42.33 3.74 64.84
CA GLU A 307 -43.30 3.13 65.75
C GLU A 307 -42.78 3.09 67.20
N GLU A 308 -41.51 2.73 67.40
CA GLU A 308 -40.84 2.80 68.72
C GLU A 308 -40.88 4.23 69.29
N GLN A 309 -40.60 5.25 68.46
CA GLN A 309 -40.67 6.65 68.87
C GLN A 309 -42.09 7.08 69.23
N ALA A 310 -43.09 6.71 68.43
CA ALA A 310 -44.49 7.02 68.71
C ALA A 310 -44.99 6.39 70.02
N LEU A 311 -44.51 5.20 70.36
CA LEU A 311 -44.78 4.56 71.66
C LEU A 311 -44.13 5.33 72.81
N ALA A 312 -42.89 5.79 72.66
CA ALA A 312 -42.22 6.62 73.66
C ALA A 312 -42.93 7.98 73.85
N ASP A 313 -43.34 8.64 72.76
CA ASP A 313 -44.09 9.90 72.81
C ASP A 313 -45.45 9.76 73.51
N ARG A 314 -46.15 8.64 73.27
CA ARG A 314 -47.43 8.33 73.96
C ARG A 314 -47.23 8.10 75.45
N ARG A 315 -46.17 7.40 75.87
CA ARG A 315 -45.84 7.22 77.29
C ARG A 315 -45.56 8.56 77.94
N LEU A 316 -44.68 9.35 77.33
CA LEU A 316 -44.35 10.69 77.80
C LEU A 316 -45.59 11.61 77.95
N THR A 317 -46.51 11.54 76.99
CA THR A 317 -47.77 12.31 77.05
C THR A 317 -48.66 11.84 78.20
N ARG A 318 -48.80 10.52 78.41
CA ARG A 318 -49.57 9.99 79.55
C ARG A 318 -48.97 10.38 80.89
N THR A 319 -47.66 10.34 81.03
CA THR A 319 -46.94 10.75 82.24
C THR A 319 -47.15 12.24 82.51
N ARG A 320 -47.06 13.09 81.47
CA ARG A 320 -47.38 14.53 81.57
C ARG A 320 -48.83 14.81 81.96
N GLU A 321 -49.79 14.08 81.41
CA GLU A 321 -51.19 14.20 81.78
C GLU A 321 -51.46 13.73 83.22
N ALA A 322 -50.79 12.67 83.68
CA ALA A 322 -50.87 12.21 85.06
C ALA A 322 -50.34 13.27 86.03
N ILE A 323 -49.18 13.85 85.73
CA ILE A 323 -48.62 15.00 86.47
C ILE A 323 -49.62 16.16 86.49
N ALA A 324 -50.21 16.52 85.34
CA ALA A 324 -51.17 17.63 85.26
C ALA A 324 -52.43 17.37 86.10
N ARG A 325 -52.98 16.15 86.08
CA ARG A 325 -54.14 15.76 86.90
C ARG A 325 -53.83 15.83 88.39
N VAL A 326 -52.73 15.23 88.83
CA VAL A 326 -52.31 15.26 90.24
C VAL A 326 -52.03 16.70 90.69
N THR A 327 -51.43 17.52 89.83
CA THR A 327 -51.18 18.94 90.11
C THR A 327 -52.48 19.74 90.26
N GLU A 328 -53.50 19.47 89.45
CA GLU A 328 -54.79 20.15 89.55
C GLU A 328 -55.58 19.68 90.79
N GLU A 329 -55.54 18.39 91.14
CA GLU A 329 -56.11 17.90 92.42
C GLU A 329 -55.43 18.54 93.64
N ILE A 330 -54.10 18.71 93.61
CA ILE A 330 -53.37 19.47 94.64
C ILE A 330 -53.88 20.92 94.69
N ARG A 331 -54.14 21.55 93.54
CA ARG A 331 -54.67 22.93 93.48
C ARG A 331 -56.09 23.05 93.98
N GLU A 332 -56.99 22.13 93.66
CA GLU A 332 -58.38 22.16 94.13
C GLU A 332 -58.47 21.96 95.64
N ILE A 333 -57.71 21.01 96.19
CA ILE A 333 -57.62 20.80 97.65
C ILE A 333 -56.96 22.01 98.34
N SER A 334 -55.98 22.63 97.69
CA SER A 334 -55.37 23.88 98.19
C SER A 334 -56.36 25.05 98.17
N ARG A 335 -57.19 25.19 97.13
CA ARG A 335 -58.27 26.20 97.04
C ARG A 335 -59.38 26.01 98.06
N ALA A 336 -59.69 24.77 98.42
CA ALA A 336 -60.65 24.48 99.48
C ALA A 336 -60.13 24.93 100.86
N LEU A 337 -58.81 24.90 101.09
CA LEU A 337 -58.16 25.52 102.25
C LEU A 337 -58.24 27.06 102.19
N GLU A 338 -58.01 27.65 101.02
CA GLU A 338 -57.93 29.12 100.82
C GLU A 338 -59.19 29.92 101.19
N ASN A 339 -60.38 29.31 101.25
CA ASN A 339 -61.63 30.02 101.58
C ASN A 339 -61.83 30.21 103.09
N ASP A 340 -60.91 29.74 103.95
CA ASP A 340 -60.91 30.10 105.37
C ASP A 340 -60.27 31.49 105.56
N THR A 341 -61.01 32.41 106.18
CA THR A 341 -60.62 33.83 106.38
C THR A 341 -59.26 34.04 107.08
N ARG A 342 -58.73 33.02 107.78
CA ARG A 342 -57.39 33.04 108.38
C ARG A 342 -56.26 32.72 107.39
N GLU A 343 -56.55 31.96 106.34
CA GLU A 343 -55.57 31.52 105.34
C GLU A 343 -55.21 32.66 104.37
N GLN A 344 -56.14 33.58 104.10
CA GLN A 344 -55.88 34.84 103.39
C GLN A 344 -54.85 35.73 104.12
N ALA A 345 -54.93 35.84 105.45
CA ALA A 345 -53.99 36.63 106.24
C ALA A 345 -52.58 36.00 106.27
N ILE A 346 -52.49 34.66 106.35
CA ILE A 346 -51.22 33.94 106.25
C ILE A 346 -50.63 34.08 104.85
N ARG A 347 -51.45 34.02 103.80
CA ARG A 347 -51.01 34.23 102.42
C ARG A 347 -50.48 35.64 102.15
N GLU A 348 -51.12 36.70 102.63
CA GLU A 348 -50.58 38.05 102.42
C GLU A 348 -49.18 38.22 103.03
N PHE A 349 -48.97 37.71 104.25
CA PHE A 349 -47.64 37.77 104.88
C PHE A 349 -46.62 36.81 104.23
N ARG A 350 -47.04 35.61 103.82
CA ARG A 350 -46.15 34.56 103.28
C ARG A 350 -45.88 34.65 101.78
N ASP A 351 -46.86 35.05 100.99
CA ASP A 351 -46.81 35.03 99.52
C ASP A 351 -46.57 36.42 98.91
N LEU A 352 -46.88 37.52 99.64
CA LEU A 352 -46.61 38.88 99.19
C LEU A 352 -45.44 39.51 99.96
N ASN A 353 -45.55 39.65 101.29
CA ASN A 353 -44.58 40.43 102.07
C ASN A 353 -43.24 39.71 102.27
N LEU A 354 -43.26 38.41 102.57
CA LEU A 354 -42.04 37.62 102.79
C LEU A 354 -41.18 37.50 101.52
N PRO A 355 -41.70 37.15 100.33
CA PRO A 355 -40.88 37.09 99.12
C PRO A 355 -40.41 38.45 98.65
N ILE A 356 -41.16 39.54 98.88
CA ILE A 356 -40.67 40.91 98.59
C ILE A 356 -39.48 41.25 99.48
N ALA A 357 -39.58 41.03 100.80
CA ALA A 357 -38.47 41.28 101.72
C ALA A 357 -37.28 40.32 101.48
N GLN A 358 -37.55 39.05 101.18
CA GLN A 358 -36.51 38.07 100.84
C GLN A 358 -35.83 38.37 99.51
N ARG A 359 -36.56 38.86 98.50
CA ARG A 359 -35.97 39.34 97.24
C ARG A 359 -35.11 40.58 97.48
N ALA A 360 -35.61 41.55 98.23
CA ALA A 360 -34.83 42.74 98.56
C ALA A 360 -33.55 42.40 99.34
N HIS A 361 -33.63 41.45 100.28
CA HIS A 361 -32.45 40.98 101.01
C HIS A 361 -31.52 40.14 100.13
N ALA A 362 -32.05 39.24 99.29
CA ALA A 362 -31.26 38.45 98.37
C ALA A 362 -30.57 39.32 97.31
N GLU A 363 -31.20 40.40 96.85
CA GLU A 363 -30.59 41.39 95.96
C GLU A 363 -29.47 42.16 96.67
N ALA A 364 -29.70 42.65 97.89
CA ALA A 364 -28.67 43.33 98.66
C ALA A 364 -27.49 42.40 99.05
N ASP A 365 -27.78 41.14 99.41
CA ASP A 365 -26.77 40.12 99.71
C ASP A 365 -26.02 39.69 98.44
N LYS A 366 -26.71 39.55 97.31
CA LYS A 366 -26.10 39.26 96.01
C LYS A 366 -25.18 40.39 95.56
N ASP A 367 -25.60 41.65 95.69
CA ASP A 367 -24.78 42.81 95.34
C ASP A 367 -23.53 42.87 96.24
N TYR A 368 -23.69 42.61 97.55
CA TYR A 368 -22.59 42.52 98.50
C TYR A 368 -21.63 41.36 98.16
N GLN A 369 -22.15 40.16 97.89
CA GLN A 369 -21.34 39.00 97.50
C GLN A 369 -20.66 39.20 96.14
N ALA A 370 -21.31 39.86 95.18
CA ALA A 370 -20.74 40.19 93.89
C ALA A 370 -19.55 41.16 94.00
N TYR A 371 -19.64 42.16 94.90
CA TYR A 371 -18.54 43.07 95.19
C TYR A 371 -17.33 42.35 95.80
N PHE A 372 -17.55 41.47 96.79
CA PHE A 372 -16.49 40.64 97.37
C PHE A 372 -15.89 39.63 96.38
N ALA A 373 -16.72 39.01 95.54
CA ALA A 373 -16.25 38.11 94.49
C ALA A 373 -15.43 38.85 93.41
N ALA A 374 -15.82 40.07 93.04
CA ALA A 374 -15.06 40.91 92.12
C ALA A 374 -13.68 41.29 92.69
N ILE A 375 -13.60 41.61 93.99
CA ILE A 375 -12.34 41.87 94.69
C ILE A 375 -11.47 40.61 94.77
N GLY A 376 -12.05 39.46 95.10
CA GLY A 376 -11.35 38.17 95.14
C GLY A 376 -10.81 37.75 93.77
N GLY A 377 -11.58 38.00 92.70
CA GLY A 377 -11.17 37.78 91.31
C GLY A 377 -10.04 38.72 90.87
N ALA A 378 -10.09 40.00 91.28
CA ALA A 378 -9.08 41.00 90.92
C ALA A 378 -7.69 40.68 91.48
N ALA A 379 -7.61 40.15 92.71
CA ALA A 379 -6.34 39.75 93.32
C ALA A 379 -5.57 38.68 92.49
N GLY A 380 -6.29 37.86 91.71
CA GLY A 380 -5.72 36.85 90.81
C GLY A 380 -5.42 37.34 89.40
N LEU A 381 -5.59 38.64 89.10
CA LEU A 381 -5.28 39.22 87.79
C LEU A 381 -3.80 39.62 87.66
N ALA A 382 -3.09 39.85 88.77
CA ALA A 382 -1.67 40.22 88.76
C ALA A 382 -0.80 39.20 88.02
N ASP A 383 -1.08 37.90 88.21
CA ASP A 383 -0.35 36.78 87.60
C ASP A 383 -0.66 36.64 86.09
N ARG A 384 -1.71 37.30 85.60
CA ARG A 384 -2.18 37.24 84.20
C ARG A 384 -1.84 38.50 83.40
N LEU A 385 -1.33 39.54 84.06
CA LEU A 385 -0.79 40.72 83.37
C LEU A 385 0.45 40.33 82.55
N VAL A 386 0.62 40.95 81.38
CA VAL A 386 1.73 40.65 80.46
C VAL A 386 2.62 41.89 80.32
N LEU A 387 3.91 41.76 80.67
CA LEU A 387 4.88 42.86 80.70
C LEU A 387 5.10 43.51 79.32
N THR A 388 5.03 42.73 78.25
CA THR A 388 5.32 43.17 76.87
C THR A 388 4.36 44.24 76.35
N TYR A 389 3.24 44.48 77.05
CA TYR A 389 2.23 45.44 76.64
C TYR A 389 2.14 46.60 77.64
N GLY A 390 2.63 47.77 77.23
CA GLY A 390 2.56 48.98 78.06
C GLY A 390 3.36 48.87 79.36
N GLU A 391 4.67 48.62 79.26
CA GLU A 391 5.60 48.33 80.37
C GLU A 391 5.43 49.23 81.61
N GLY A 392 5.24 50.54 81.42
CA GLY A 392 5.05 51.49 82.52
C GLY A 392 3.70 51.41 83.23
N GLU A 393 2.64 51.04 82.51
CA GLU A 393 1.30 50.85 83.09
C GLU A 393 1.13 49.42 83.65
N TYR A 394 1.84 48.43 83.08
CA TYR A 394 1.95 47.08 83.64
C TYR A 394 2.48 47.11 85.07
N LEU A 395 3.60 47.79 85.31
CA LEU A 395 4.24 47.79 86.64
C LEU A 395 3.30 48.41 87.69
N ARG A 396 2.66 49.53 87.34
CA ARG A 396 1.69 50.22 88.21
C ARG A 396 0.44 49.36 88.48
N ALA A 397 -0.12 48.72 87.45
CA ALA A 397 -1.28 47.84 87.60
C ALA A 397 -0.94 46.60 88.44
N LYS A 398 0.26 46.01 88.24
CA LYS A 398 0.74 44.86 88.98
C LYS A 398 0.99 45.18 90.46
N GLU A 399 1.72 46.25 90.75
CA GLU A 399 1.97 46.70 92.12
C GLU A 399 0.66 46.99 92.86
N ALA A 400 -0.30 47.61 92.19
CA ALA A 400 -1.59 47.90 92.77
C ALA A 400 -2.37 46.60 93.07
N LEU A 401 -2.43 45.64 92.14
CA LEU A 401 -3.10 44.35 92.36
C LEU A 401 -2.39 43.48 93.41
N GLU A 402 -1.06 43.53 93.51
CA GLU A 402 -0.30 42.85 94.57
C GLU A 402 -0.54 43.48 95.96
N ALA A 403 -0.71 44.80 96.02
CA ALA A 403 -1.15 45.49 97.23
C ALA A 403 -2.56 45.06 97.66
N LEU A 404 -3.48 44.83 96.71
CA LEU A 404 -4.78 44.22 97.00
C LEU A 404 -4.63 42.78 97.51
N ARG A 405 -3.84 41.95 96.81
CA ARG A 405 -3.63 40.53 97.15
C ARG A 405 -3.05 40.34 98.56
N SER A 406 -2.04 41.13 98.91
CA SER A 406 -1.41 41.10 100.24
C SER A 406 -2.35 41.54 101.37
N ARG A 407 -3.31 42.42 101.08
CA ARG A 407 -4.32 42.89 102.04
C ARG A 407 -5.49 41.94 102.19
N VAL A 408 -5.94 41.31 101.10
CA VAL A 408 -7.01 40.29 101.09
C VAL A 408 -6.56 38.98 101.74
N ALA A 409 -5.27 38.63 101.66
CA ALA A 409 -4.72 37.43 102.29
C ALA A 409 -4.45 37.55 103.81
N GLY A 410 -4.55 38.75 104.39
CA GLY A 410 -4.39 38.95 105.84
C GLY A 410 -5.71 38.75 106.58
N GLU A 411 -5.76 37.83 107.55
CA GLU A 411 -6.95 37.56 108.40
C GLU A 411 -7.37 38.71 109.35
N ALA A 412 -6.88 39.93 109.15
CA ALA A 412 -7.34 41.09 109.90
C ALA A 412 -8.60 41.64 109.20
N GLY A 413 -9.76 41.57 109.87
CA GLY A 413 -11.02 42.14 109.40
C GLY A 413 -10.87 43.61 109.05
N LEU A 414 -10.66 43.89 107.76
CA LEU A 414 -10.59 45.25 107.22
C LEU A 414 -12.00 45.84 107.24
N ALA A 415 -12.13 47.07 107.71
CA ALA A 415 -13.40 47.78 107.62
C ALA A 415 -13.74 48.05 106.14
N ALA A 416 -15.03 48.08 105.79
CA ALA A 416 -15.48 48.32 104.43
C ALA A 416 -14.84 49.57 103.78
N ARG A 417 -14.62 50.62 104.60
CA ARG A 417 -13.95 51.87 104.19
C ARG A 417 -12.48 51.69 103.79
N ASP A 418 -11.75 50.77 104.39
CA ASP A 418 -10.34 50.51 104.05
C ASP A 418 -10.24 49.78 102.71
N ILE A 419 -11.18 48.87 102.45
CA ILE A 419 -11.29 48.15 101.17
C ILE A 419 -11.67 49.13 100.05
N ASP A 420 -12.63 50.03 100.28
CA ASP A 420 -13.01 51.05 99.30
C ASP A 420 -11.86 52.01 98.95
N GLN A 421 -11.01 52.39 99.92
CA GLN A 421 -9.82 53.21 99.65
C GLN A 421 -8.77 52.49 98.79
N ILE A 422 -8.60 51.18 98.98
CA ILE A 422 -7.68 50.36 98.18
C ILE A 422 -8.24 50.23 96.76
N VAL A 423 -9.53 49.90 96.62
CA VAL A 423 -10.23 49.80 95.33
C VAL A 423 -10.13 51.09 94.53
N THR A 424 -10.34 52.25 95.16
CA THR A 424 -10.22 53.56 94.49
C THR A 424 -8.83 53.79 93.89
N ARG A 425 -7.75 53.31 94.54
CA ARG A 425 -6.38 53.44 94.03
C ARG A 425 -6.04 52.46 92.91
N LEU A 426 -6.84 51.39 92.73
CA LEU A 426 -6.65 50.35 91.70
C LEU A 426 -7.29 50.70 90.36
N VAL A 427 -8.38 51.47 90.39
CA VAL A 427 -9.21 51.75 89.20
C VAL A 427 -8.40 52.41 88.08
N ASP A 428 -7.67 53.48 88.39
CA ASP A 428 -6.93 54.25 87.38
C ASP A 428 -5.79 53.48 86.69
N PRO A 429 -4.86 52.81 87.42
CA PRO A 429 -3.82 51.99 86.79
C PRO A 429 -4.37 50.85 85.93
N LEU A 430 -5.44 50.18 86.38
CA LEU A 430 -6.04 49.07 85.64
C LEU A 430 -6.77 49.53 84.38
N ALA A 431 -7.50 50.65 84.44
CA ALA A 431 -8.14 51.23 83.28
C ALA A 431 -7.13 51.61 82.18
N ARG A 432 -5.97 52.17 82.57
CA ARG A 432 -4.89 52.52 81.63
C ARG A 432 -4.23 51.29 81.01
N TYR A 433 -3.99 50.23 81.78
CA TYR A 433 -3.47 48.97 81.26
C TYR A 433 -4.44 48.30 80.28
N VAL A 434 -5.75 48.30 80.57
CA VAL A 434 -6.79 47.75 79.67
C VAL A 434 -6.74 48.40 78.29
N ALA A 435 -6.60 49.72 78.19
CA ALA A 435 -6.49 50.40 76.91
C ALA A 435 -5.27 49.90 76.10
N LYS A 436 -4.12 49.70 76.75
CA LYS A 436 -2.91 49.17 76.08
C LYS A 436 -3.00 47.70 75.70
N ALA A 437 -3.66 46.88 76.52
CA ALA A 437 -3.93 45.48 76.21
C ALA A 437 -4.91 45.31 75.03
N GLN A 438 -5.87 46.23 74.87
CA GLN A 438 -6.79 46.27 73.73
C GLN A 438 -6.05 46.61 72.43
N ASP A 439 -5.19 47.63 72.42
CA ASP A 439 -4.36 47.97 71.26
C ASP A 439 -3.51 46.77 70.78
N ALA A 440 -2.89 46.04 71.72
CA ALA A 440 -2.09 44.86 71.42
C ALA A 440 -2.92 43.72 70.82
N ARG A 441 -4.14 43.50 71.33
CA ARG A 441 -5.08 42.52 70.79
C ARG A 441 -5.46 42.86 69.34
N GLU A 442 -5.72 44.13 69.03
CA GLU A 442 -6.00 44.53 67.64
C GLU A 442 -4.83 44.25 66.70
N GLY A 443 -3.60 44.44 67.17
CA GLY A 443 -2.38 44.07 66.43
C GLY A 443 -2.36 42.58 66.04
N HIS A 444 -2.60 41.70 67.01
CA HIS A 444 -2.67 40.25 66.77
C HIS A 444 -3.79 39.82 65.82
N LEU A 445 -4.94 40.50 65.86
CA LEU A 445 -6.04 40.25 64.93
C LEU A 445 -5.68 40.64 63.48
N ARG A 446 -4.97 41.76 63.30
CA ARG A 446 -4.48 42.20 61.97
C ARG A 446 -3.42 41.25 61.40
N THR A 447 -2.49 40.80 62.23
CA THR A 447 -1.49 39.78 61.84
C THR A 447 -2.16 38.48 61.45
N GLY A 448 -3.12 37.99 62.25
CA GLY A 448 -3.90 36.79 61.94
C GLY A 448 -4.74 36.91 60.66
N ALA A 449 -5.28 38.10 60.34
CA ALA A 449 -5.97 38.33 59.06
C ALA A 449 -5.03 38.23 57.85
N THR A 450 -3.81 38.77 57.98
CA THR A 450 -2.78 38.70 56.92
C THR A 450 -2.33 37.25 56.69
N LEU A 451 -2.04 36.52 57.77
CA LEU A 451 -1.64 35.11 57.71
C LEU A 451 -2.74 34.22 57.12
N ARG A 452 -4.03 34.48 57.44
CA ARG A 452 -5.17 33.76 56.82
C ARG A 452 -5.24 33.96 55.31
N GLY A 453 -4.96 35.17 54.82
CA GLY A 453 -4.88 35.45 53.39
C GLY A 453 -3.80 34.63 52.69
N GLN A 454 -2.59 34.64 53.24
CA GLN A 454 -1.45 33.88 52.70
C GLN A 454 -1.66 32.36 52.76
N LEU A 455 -2.26 31.85 53.85
CA LEU A 455 -2.60 30.44 54.01
C LEU A 455 -3.61 29.95 52.97
N ARG A 456 -4.59 30.80 52.65
CA ARG A 456 -5.59 30.48 51.64
C ARG A 456 -4.93 30.32 50.26
N GLU A 457 -4.10 31.30 49.87
CA GLU A 457 -3.38 31.29 48.60
C GLU A 457 -2.46 30.07 48.48
N ASN A 458 -1.65 29.78 49.51
CA ASN A 458 -0.73 28.64 49.52
C ASN A 458 -1.46 27.28 49.52
N ARG A 459 -2.63 27.16 50.18
CA ARG A 459 -3.46 25.94 50.15
C ARG A 459 -4.13 25.72 48.79
N GLU A 460 -4.58 26.79 48.13
CA GLU A 460 -5.14 26.72 46.77
C GLU A 460 -4.06 26.25 45.78
N GLN A 461 -2.82 26.73 45.92
CA GLN A 461 -1.66 26.24 45.15
C GLN A 461 -1.34 24.76 45.43
N LEU A 462 -1.35 24.34 46.70
CA LEU A 462 -1.13 22.95 47.11
C LEU A 462 -2.18 22.00 46.51
N GLN A 463 -3.46 22.38 46.53
CA GLN A 463 -4.54 21.59 45.94
C GLN A 463 -4.39 21.43 44.41
N THR A 464 -3.93 22.48 43.74
CA THR A 464 -3.70 22.49 42.29
C THR A 464 -2.57 21.52 41.92
N LEU A 465 -1.47 21.55 42.68
CA LEU A 465 -0.34 20.62 42.53
C LEU A 465 -0.73 19.16 42.85
N ALA A 466 -1.52 18.93 43.90
CA ALA A 466 -1.99 17.59 44.28
C ALA A 466 -2.89 16.94 43.21
N ARG A 467 -3.60 17.76 42.41
CA ARG A 467 -4.40 17.32 41.26
C ARG A 467 -3.58 17.12 39.98
N GLY A 468 -2.26 17.30 40.03
CA GLY A 468 -1.36 17.12 38.90
C GLY A 468 -1.31 18.29 37.90
N GLY A 469 -1.81 19.46 38.29
CA GLY A 469 -1.69 20.69 37.52
C GLY A 469 -0.33 21.36 37.69
N ALA A 470 0.10 22.15 36.70
CA ALA A 470 1.34 22.93 36.79
C ALA A 470 1.17 24.17 37.68
N LEU A 471 2.25 24.62 38.34
CA LEU A 471 2.29 25.89 39.06
C LEU A 471 2.23 27.06 38.05
N VAL A 472 1.02 27.50 37.74
CA VAL A 472 0.77 28.67 36.90
C VAL A 472 0.31 29.82 37.78
N GLU A 473 1.03 30.93 37.77
CA GLU A 473 0.74 32.08 38.64
C GLU A 473 0.28 33.31 37.85
N GLY A 474 -0.50 34.16 38.51
CA GLY A 474 -0.76 35.53 38.07
C GLY A 474 -1.58 35.64 36.78
N PRO A 475 -1.14 36.46 35.80
CA PRO A 475 -1.89 36.71 34.56
C PRO A 475 -2.24 35.46 33.73
N THR A 476 -1.38 34.44 33.72
CA THR A 476 -1.59 33.22 32.91
C THR A 476 -2.71 32.35 33.47
N ALA A 477 -2.79 32.18 34.80
CA ALA A 477 -3.87 31.43 35.44
C ALA A 477 -5.24 32.07 35.18
N ARG A 478 -5.33 33.40 35.34
CA ARG A 478 -6.57 34.14 35.02
C ARG A 478 -6.97 34.06 33.54
N LEU A 479 -6.00 33.92 32.64
CA LEU A 479 -6.28 33.73 31.22
C LEU A 479 -6.80 32.32 30.93
N ILE A 480 -6.30 31.29 31.63
CA ILE A 480 -6.84 29.92 31.53
C ILE A 480 -8.31 29.92 31.95
N ASP A 481 -8.64 30.48 33.12
CA ASP A 481 -10.03 30.58 33.61
C ASP A 481 -10.93 31.35 32.63
N TYR A 482 -10.41 32.45 32.05
CA TYR A 482 -11.15 33.26 31.09
C TYR A 482 -11.41 32.52 29.78
N LEU A 483 -10.45 31.75 29.28
CA LEU A 483 -10.61 30.92 28.09
C LEU A 483 -11.56 29.76 28.36
N GLU A 484 -11.47 29.11 29.52
CA GLU A 484 -12.34 28.00 29.91
C GLU A 484 -13.79 28.45 30.08
N ALA A 485 -14.03 29.63 30.66
CA ALA A 485 -15.36 30.24 30.74
C ALA A 485 -15.99 30.54 29.36
N HIS A 486 -15.18 30.62 28.31
CA HIS A 486 -15.61 30.78 26.91
C HIS A 486 -15.52 29.45 26.12
N GLY A 487 -15.37 28.31 26.80
CA GLY A 487 -15.36 26.98 26.18
C GLY A 487 -14.06 26.61 25.46
N ILE A 488 -12.94 27.29 25.76
CA ILE A 488 -11.63 27.01 25.18
C ILE A 488 -10.73 26.39 26.24
N ALA A 489 -10.39 25.11 26.08
CA ALA A 489 -9.43 24.43 26.93
C ALA A 489 -7.99 24.87 26.58
N ALA A 490 -7.27 25.42 27.56
CA ALA A 490 -5.90 25.89 27.40
C ALA A 490 -4.98 25.19 28.40
N ARG A 491 -3.89 24.58 27.92
CA ARG A 491 -2.92 23.87 28.78
C ARG A 491 -1.53 24.50 28.69
N PRO A 492 -0.86 24.80 29.80
CA PRO A 492 0.49 25.36 29.79
C PRO A 492 1.52 24.33 29.31
N ILE A 493 2.59 24.79 28.65
CA ILE A 493 3.70 23.92 28.20
C ILE A 493 4.29 23.13 29.37
N ALA A 494 4.43 23.74 30.55
CA ALA A 494 4.95 23.12 31.76
C ALA A 494 4.20 21.83 32.19
N GLU A 495 2.92 21.69 31.84
CA GLU A 495 2.12 20.49 32.12
C GLU A 495 2.28 19.40 31.04
N LEU A 496 2.65 19.80 29.82
CA LEU A 496 2.65 18.94 28.63
C LEU A 496 4.01 18.31 28.33
N VAL A 497 5.07 18.73 29.02
CA VAL A 497 6.45 18.32 28.73
C VAL A 497 7.14 17.78 29.99
N GLU A 498 8.05 16.82 29.82
CA GLU A 498 8.83 16.22 30.91
C GLU A 498 10.32 16.30 30.56
N VAL A 499 11.20 16.61 31.52
CA VAL A 499 12.65 16.63 31.29
C VAL A 499 13.23 15.26 31.63
N THR A 500 13.76 14.55 30.65
CA THR A 500 14.24 13.16 30.81
C THR A 500 15.59 13.06 31.51
N ASN A 501 16.39 14.13 31.49
CA ASN A 501 17.72 14.16 32.07
C ASN A 501 17.81 15.23 33.15
N GLU A 502 17.85 14.80 34.43
CA GLU A 502 17.88 15.68 35.60
C GLU A 502 19.03 16.71 35.57
N ARG A 503 20.17 16.37 34.96
CA ARG A 503 21.33 17.27 34.86
C ARG A 503 21.03 18.55 34.08
N TRP A 504 20.05 18.52 33.17
CA TRP A 504 19.73 19.64 32.28
C TRP A 504 18.46 20.39 32.67
N VAL A 505 17.84 20.06 33.81
CA VAL A 505 16.58 20.68 34.27
C VAL A 505 16.76 22.17 34.48
N ASP A 506 17.81 22.58 35.20
CA ASP A 506 18.09 23.99 35.48
C ASP A 506 18.28 24.79 34.18
N ALA A 507 19.05 24.24 33.24
CA ALA A 507 19.30 24.86 31.95
C ALA A 507 18.02 24.99 31.11
N ALA A 508 17.19 23.93 31.05
CA ALA A 508 15.93 23.92 30.31
C ALA A 508 14.92 24.93 30.88
N GLU A 509 14.75 24.95 32.19
CA GLU A 509 13.88 25.89 32.93
C GLU A 509 14.28 27.35 32.72
N THR A 510 15.57 27.61 32.88
CA THR A 510 16.13 28.96 32.85
C THR A 510 16.09 29.54 31.43
N LEU A 511 16.30 28.71 30.40
CA LEU A 511 16.20 29.14 29.01
C LEU A 511 14.76 29.31 28.52
N LEU A 512 13.83 28.47 28.95
CA LEU A 512 12.42 28.62 28.59
C LEU A 512 11.80 29.84 29.29
N GLY A 513 12.19 30.13 30.53
CA GLY A 513 11.71 31.31 31.27
C GLY A 513 10.18 31.40 31.25
N ALA A 514 9.62 32.57 30.91
CA ALA A 514 8.17 32.76 30.80
C ALA A 514 7.49 31.89 29.73
N ALA A 515 8.24 31.35 28.75
CA ALA A 515 7.66 30.52 27.69
C ALA A 515 7.25 29.12 28.19
N ARG A 516 7.67 28.70 29.38
CA ARG A 516 7.18 27.46 30.01
C ARG A 516 5.70 27.51 30.37
N ASP A 517 5.17 28.72 30.59
CA ASP A 517 3.76 28.97 30.90
C ASP A 517 2.94 29.31 29.64
N ALA A 518 3.52 29.14 28.43
CA ALA A 518 2.80 29.38 27.18
C ALA A 518 1.64 28.38 27.03
N LEU A 519 0.47 28.88 26.62
CA LEU A 519 -0.75 28.09 26.55
C LEU A 519 -0.90 27.42 25.18
N VAL A 520 -1.07 26.11 25.17
CA VAL A 520 -1.45 25.31 24.01
C VAL A 520 -2.98 25.19 23.98
N VAL A 521 -3.57 25.54 22.85
CA VAL A 521 -5.01 25.44 22.56
C VAL A 521 -5.21 24.69 21.24
N GLU A 522 -6.36 24.06 21.06
CA GLU A 522 -6.70 23.35 19.84
C GLU A 522 -6.57 24.25 18.58
N PRO A 523 -6.03 23.76 17.45
CA PRO A 523 -5.80 24.57 16.25
C PRO A 523 -7.04 25.30 15.73
N ARG A 524 -8.21 24.67 15.86
CA ARG A 524 -9.51 25.23 15.45
C ARG A 524 -9.94 26.41 16.33
N GLN A 525 -9.53 26.42 17.60
CA GLN A 525 -9.88 27.44 18.60
C GLN A 525 -8.76 28.49 18.79
N ALA A 526 -7.59 28.31 18.18
CA ALA A 526 -6.44 29.21 18.35
C ALA A 526 -6.72 30.66 17.95
N GLN A 527 -7.47 30.88 16.86
CA GLN A 527 -7.86 32.23 16.42
C GLN A 527 -8.80 32.90 17.42
N GLU A 528 -9.73 32.14 17.99
CA GLU A 528 -10.69 32.62 18.98
C GLU A 528 -10.00 32.95 20.32
N ALA A 529 -9.11 32.07 20.79
CA ALA A 529 -8.30 32.30 21.98
C ALA A 529 -7.46 33.57 21.88
N ILE A 530 -6.83 33.82 20.73
CA ILE A 530 -6.07 35.05 20.45
C ILE A 530 -7.01 36.27 20.41
N ALA A 531 -8.22 36.13 19.86
CA ALA A 531 -9.20 37.22 19.83
C ALA A 531 -9.69 37.59 21.24
N LEU A 532 -9.93 36.60 22.10
CA LEU A 532 -10.29 36.79 23.51
C LEU A 532 -9.16 37.47 24.29
N LEU A 533 -7.92 36.98 24.16
CA LEU A 533 -6.75 37.64 24.75
C LEU A 533 -6.61 39.09 24.24
N ARG A 534 -6.85 39.34 22.96
CA ARG A 534 -6.76 40.70 22.37
C ARG A 534 -7.79 41.67 22.94
N ARG A 535 -9.00 41.19 23.28
CA ARG A 535 -10.07 42.00 23.88
C ARG A 535 -9.71 42.52 25.27
N GLN A 536 -9.04 41.69 26.07
CA GLN A 536 -8.66 41.99 27.47
C GLN A 536 -7.14 41.98 27.68
N ARG A 537 -6.37 42.41 26.67
CA ARG A 537 -4.90 42.33 26.70
C ARG A 537 -4.22 43.07 27.86
N ARG A 538 -4.91 44.04 28.46
CA ARG A 538 -4.41 44.80 29.62
C ARG A 538 -4.46 43.98 30.91
N ASP A 539 -5.34 42.99 30.98
CA ASP A 539 -5.59 42.18 32.18
C ASP A 539 -4.64 40.96 32.26
N TYR A 540 -4.03 40.62 31.12
CA TYR A 540 -3.17 39.44 30.94
C TYR A 540 -1.74 39.77 30.41
N PRO A 541 -0.99 40.69 31.02
CA PRO A 541 0.34 41.07 30.54
C PRO A 541 1.34 39.91 30.60
N GLY A 542 2.17 39.77 29.56
CA GLY A 542 3.25 38.77 29.52
C GLY A 542 2.82 37.33 29.18
N THR A 543 1.51 37.07 29.04
CA THR A 543 0.96 35.76 28.66
C THR A 543 1.26 35.42 27.20
N GLN A 544 1.40 34.13 26.90
CA GLN A 544 1.71 33.64 25.55
C GLN A 544 0.74 32.53 25.17
N ILE A 545 0.21 32.58 23.95
CA ILE A 545 -0.57 31.49 23.34
C ILE A 545 0.27 30.91 22.20
N VAL A 546 0.47 29.61 22.20
CA VAL A 546 1.19 28.88 21.15
C VAL A 546 0.36 28.92 19.88
N ASN A 547 0.97 29.38 18.78
CA ASN A 547 0.30 29.40 17.49
C ASN A 547 0.24 28.00 16.88
N THR A 548 -0.77 27.22 17.28
CA THR A 548 -0.99 25.83 16.85
C THR A 548 -1.36 25.68 15.37
N THR A 549 -1.63 26.78 14.66
CA THR A 549 -1.80 26.78 13.19
C THR A 549 -0.49 26.72 12.41
N LYS A 550 0.66 26.98 13.06
CA LYS A 550 2.00 27.02 12.45
C LYS A 550 2.96 25.94 12.96
N THR A 551 2.43 24.88 13.55
CA THR A 551 3.24 23.79 14.14
C THR A 551 3.48 22.61 13.20
N GLY A 552 2.87 22.59 12.01
CA GLY A 552 2.96 21.47 11.05
C GLY A 552 4.37 21.18 10.52
N GLU A 553 5.27 22.17 10.48
CA GLU A 553 6.67 22.00 10.04
C GLU A 553 7.61 21.58 11.20
N GLY A 554 7.17 21.65 12.46
CA GLY A 554 8.02 21.49 13.65
C GLY A 554 7.83 20.18 14.44
N THR A 555 6.98 19.27 13.96
CA THR A 555 6.62 17.99 14.61
C THR A 555 7.68 16.88 14.51
N GLN A 556 8.84 17.17 13.91
CA GLN A 556 9.98 16.25 13.84
C GLN A 556 10.57 15.97 15.23
N SER A 557 11.32 14.87 15.37
CA SER A 557 12.08 14.59 16.58
C SER A 557 13.11 15.70 16.86
N ALA A 558 13.39 15.95 18.13
CA ALA A 558 14.40 16.93 18.53
C ALA A 558 15.76 16.61 17.90
N THR A 559 16.56 17.64 17.62
CA THR A 559 17.91 17.44 17.05
C THR A 559 18.82 16.81 18.11
N ALA A 560 19.42 15.66 17.80
CA ALA A 560 20.30 14.95 18.73
C ALA A 560 21.42 15.86 19.25
N GLY A 561 21.59 15.92 20.57
CA GLY A 561 22.56 16.80 21.23
C GLY A 561 22.12 18.26 21.45
N SER A 562 20.92 18.64 21.00
CA SER A 562 20.31 19.94 21.38
C SER A 562 19.68 19.89 22.77
N LEU A 563 19.34 21.04 23.35
CA LEU A 563 18.60 21.12 24.62
C LEU A 563 17.15 20.65 24.47
N ALA A 564 16.57 20.68 23.26
CA ALA A 564 15.24 20.13 23.01
C ALA A 564 15.18 18.59 23.15
N ASP A 565 16.32 17.92 22.97
CA ASP A 565 16.46 16.45 22.99
C ASP A 565 16.28 15.84 24.38
N VAL A 566 16.46 16.63 25.44
CA VAL A 566 16.24 16.18 26.84
C VAL A 566 14.82 16.45 27.34
N ILE A 567 13.93 16.93 26.47
CA ILE A 567 12.53 17.25 26.83
C ILE A 567 11.62 16.31 26.05
N GLU A 568 10.88 15.45 26.74
CA GLU A 568 9.86 14.55 26.20
C GLU A 568 8.46 15.17 26.26
N THR A 569 7.61 14.84 25.30
CA THR A 569 6.21 15.29 25.24
C THR A 569 5.46 14.51 24.16
N ASP A 570 4.25 14.09 24.50
CA ASP A 570 3.31 13.43 23.58
C ASP A 570 2.45 14.42 22.78
N ASN A 571 2.49 15.72 23.15
CA ASN A 571 1.71 16.74 22.48
C ASN A 571 2.48 17.31 21.26
N PRO A 572 1.98 17.14 20.02
CA PRO A 572 2.71 17.55 18.81
C PRO A 572 2.91 19.07 18.73
N HIS A 573 1.99 19.87 19.28
CA HIS A 573 2.12 21.32 19.31
C HIS A 573 3.15 21.79 20.34
N ALA A 574 3.19 21.13 21.51
CA ALA A 574 4.22 21.37 22.51
C ALA A 574 5.61 20.99 21.97
N ARG A 575 5.74 19.84 21.29
CA ARG A 575 6.98 19.42 20.61
C ARG A 575 7.48 20.47 19.63
N ALA A 576 6.60 20.94 18.73
CA ALA A 576 6.96 21.95 17.75
C ALA A 576 7.39 23.28 18.39
N PHE A 577 6.74 23.69 19.49
CA PHE A 577 7.10 24.90 20.23
C PHE A 577 8.48 24.78 20.90
N ILE A 578 8.76 23.65 21.55
CA ILE A 578 10.05 23.36 22.18
C ILE A 578 11.16 23.30 21.13
N ASN A 579 10.96 22.56 20.04
CA ASN A 579 11.91 22.44 18.93
C ASN A 579 12.29 23.81 18.37
N ARG A 580 11.31 24.69 18.14
CA ARG A 580 11.55 26.04 17.58
C ARG A 580 12.39 26.93 18.49
N ARG A 581 12.31 26.73 19.81
CA ARG A 581 13.03 27.53 20.81
C ARG A 581 14.42 26.96 21.12
N LEU A 582 14.52 25.63 21.20
CA LEU A 582 15.65 24.93 21.83
C LEU A 582 16.46 24.02 20.88
N ASN A 583 16.01 23.67 19.67
CA ASN A 583 16.81 22.81 18.77
C ASN A 583 18.14 23.45 18.37
N THR A 584 18.17 24.78 18.23
CA THR A 584 19.38 25.52 17.90
C THR A 584 20.36 25.64 19.07
N VAL A 585 19.94 25.29 20.29
CA VAL A 585 20.78 25.40 21.50
C VAL A 585 21.45 24.05 21.74
N ARG A 586 22.77 23.99 21.59
CA ARG A 586 23.54 22.76 21.80
C ARG A 586 23.90 22.56 23.27
N ARG A 587 23.75 21.33 23.77
CA ARG A 587 24.23 20.94 25.10
C ARG A 587 25.75 20.76 25.06
N VAL A 588 26.47 21.44 25.93
CA VAL A 588 27.95 21.39 26.00
C VAL A 588 28.41 21.27 27.45
N GLU A 589 29.56 20.61 27.66
CA GLU A 589 30.07 20.30 29.01
C GLU A 589 31.25 21.18 29.43
N THR A 590 31.94 21.80 28.47
CA THR A 590 33.19 22.54 28.70
C THR A 590 33.10 23.98 28.19
N GLU A 591 33.87 24.90 28.77
CA GLU A 591 33.93 26.29 28.28
C GLU A 591 34.48 26.35 26.84
N GLN A 592 35.38 25.42 26.50
CA GLN A 592 35.95 25.31 25.16
C GLN A 592 34.88 24.97 24.10
N ASP A 593 33.95 24.08 24.42
CA ASP A 593 32.85 23.73 23.52
C ASP A 593 31.74 24.78 23.50
N LEU A 594 31.53 25.50 24.61
CA LEU A 594 30.63 26.64 24.70
C LEU A 594 31.03 27.76 23.72
N LEU A 595 32.33 28.00 23.54
CA LEU A 595 32.86 28.99 22.57
C LEU A 595 32.82 28.54 21.11
N ARG A 596 32.68 27.23 20.83
CA ARG A 596 32.67 26.66 19.47
C ARG A 596 31.32 26.75 18.78
N HIS A 597 30.24 26.88 19.54
CA HIS A 597 28.87 26.83 19.04
C HIS A 597 28.17 28.18 19.24
N ASP A 598 27.55 28.70 18.18
CA ASP A 598 26.89 30.02 18.20
C ASP A 598 25.77 30.14 19.26
N ARG A 599 25.07 29.02 19.51
CA ARG A 599 24.10 28.89 20.60
C ARG A 599 24.33 27.60 21.36
N ALA A 600 24.81 27.69 22.59
CA ALA A 600 25.09 26.54 23.43
C ALA A 600 24.87 26.84 24.91
N VAL A 601 24.60 25.81 25.70
CA VAL A 601 24.37 25.93 27.14
C VAL A 601 25.07 24.81 27.90
N THR A 602 25.61 25.14 29.07
CA THR A 602 26.13 24.18 30.05
C THR A 602 25.08 23.85 31.13
N PRO A 603 25.24 22.75 31.89
CA PRO A 603 24.31 22.38 32.95
C PRO A 603 24.11 23.45 34.04
N ASP A 604 25.16 24.22 34.34
CA ASP A 604 25.17 25.31 35.33
C ASP A 604 24.63 26.66 34.79
N CYS A 605 23.94 26.64 33.64
CA CYS A 605 23.25 27.79 33.04
C CYS A 605 24.16 28.89 32.48
N LEU A 606 25.42 28.60 32.12
CA LEU A 606 26.18 29.46 31.21
C LEU A 606 25.64 29.28 29.79
N PHE A 607 25.19 30.38 29.18
CA PHE A 607 24.53 30.36 27.89
C PHE A 607 25.28 31.25 26.89
N ALA A 608 25.77 30.65 25.81
CA ALA A 608 26.32 31.35 24.67
C ALA A 608 25.23 31.68 23.65
N SER A 609 25.15 32.93 23.21
CA SER A 609 24.25 33.37 22.15
C SER A 609 24.77 34.64 21.48
N GLY A 610 24.83 34.65 20.15
CA GLY A 610 25.11 35.85 19.35
C GLY A 610 26.45 36.52 19.66
N GLY A 611 27.46 35.74 20.05
CA GLY A 611 28.80 36.22 20.39
C GLY A 611 29.02 36.64 21.85
N SER A 612 28.02 36.51 22.73
CA SER A 612 28.13 36.77 24.17
C SER A 612 27.89 35.51 25.00
N ILE A 613 28.58 35.41 26.15
CA ILE A 613 28.32 34.38 27.18
C ILE A 613 27.61 35.05 28.36
N GLU A 614 26.41 34.59 28.66
CA GLU A 614 25.60 35.04 29.79
C GLU A 614 25.64 34.00 30.90
N ASN A 615 25.98 34.43 32.12
CA ASN A 615 25.74 33.62 33.31
C ASN A 615 24.29 33.81 33.75
N ARG A 616 23.43 32.83 33.48
CA ARG A 616 22.03 32.89 33.89
C ARG A 616 21.85 32.19 35.22
N ARG A 617 21.12 32.84 36.13
CA ARG A 617 20.80 32.26 37.44
C ARG A 617 19.90 31.02 37.24
N PRO A 618 20.30 29.83 37.74
CA PRO A 618 19.47 28.64 37.70
C PRO A 618 18.09 28.88 38.34
N ALA A 619 17.06 28.25 37.78
CA ALA A 619 15.71 28.32 38.33
C ALA A 619 15.65 27.67 39.72
N GLN A 620 15.17 28.40 40.72
CA GLN A 620 15.06 27.89 42.10
C GLN A 620 13.88 26.93 42.31
N VAL A 621 12.93 26.93 41.38
CA VAL A 621 11.72 26.10 41.41
C VAL A 621 11.57 25.47 40.03
N HIS A 622 11.57 24.14 39.99
CA HIS A 622 11.34 23.36 38.78
C HIS A 622 9.84 23.22 38.54
N ARG A 623 9.37 23.60 37.35
CA ARG A 623 7.95 23.65 36.94
C ARG A 623 7.64 22.81 35.71
N LEU A 624 8.63 22.48 34.90
CA LEU A 624 8.53 21.66 33.70
C LEU A 624 8.39 20.19 34.09
N GLY A 625 7.21 19.62 33.85
CA GLY A 625 6.94 18.22 34.11
C GLY A 625 6.14 17.97 35.38
N LYS A 626 5.40 16.87 35.36
CA LYS A 626 4.56 16.44 36.48
C LYS A 626 5.41 15.96 37.65
N GLU A 627 6.60 15.40 37.40
CA GLU A 627 7.53 14.98 38.45
C GLU A 627 8.19 16.19 39.14
N ALA A 628 8.56 17.24 38.39
CA ALA A 628 9.11 18.48 38.95
C ALA A 628 8.08 19.21 39.83
N SER A 629 6.82 19.27 39.38
CA SER A 629 5.71 19.84 40.15
C SER A 629 5.44 19.07 41.45
N ARG A 630 5.60 17.73 41.46
CA ARG A 630 5.49 16.91 42.67
C ARG A 630 6.60 17.14 43.69
N LYS A 631 7.84 17.40 43.24
CA LYS A 631 8.98 17.69 44.14
C LYS A 631 8.78 18.98 44.95
N ASN A 632 7.93 19.91 44.50
CA ASN A 632 7.60 21.15 45.22
C ASN A 632 6.53 21.00 46.32
N ILE A 633 5.76 19.90 46.31
CA ILE A 633 4.71 19.62 47.30
C ILE A 633 5.25 19.67 48.75
N PRO A 634 6.31 18.94 49.14
CA PRO A 634 6.78 18.94 50.53
C PRO A 634 7.27 20.31 51.02
N VAL A 635 7.82 21.15 50.13
CA VAL A 635 8.28 22.51 50.48
C VAL A 635 7.10 23.44 50.77
N LEU A 636 6.03 23.34 49.96
CA LEU A 636 4.79 24.08 50.21
C LEU A 636 4.03 23.57 51.44
N GLU A 637 4.04 22.27 51.71
CA GLU A 637 3.47 21.69 52.93
C GLU A 637 4.16 22.23 54.19
N GLU A 638 5.49 22.33 54.18
CA GLU A 638 6.26 22.88 55.30
C GLU A 638 5.96 24.38 55.53
N LEU A 639 5.82 25.16 54.46
CA LEU A 639 5.45 26.57 54.53
C LEU A 639 4.04 26.77 55.12
N VAL A 640 3.06 25.99 54.64
CA VAL A 640 1.68 26.01 55.15
C VAL A 640 1.65 25.64 56.64
N ALA A 641 2.36 24.58 57.03
CA ALA A 641 2.46 24.17 58.43
C ALA A 641 3.15 25.23 59.32
N GLY A 642 4.11 26.00 58.79
CA GLY A 642 4.73 27.13 59.48
C GLY A 642 3.77 28.31 59.68
N GLN A 643 2.97 28.64 58.67
CA GLN A 643 1.98 29.71 58.73
C GLN A 643 0.79 29.35 59.64
N GLU A 644 0.35 28.09 59.66
CA GLU A 644 -0.69 27.60 60.57
C GLU A 644 -0.28 27.75 62.04
N ARG A 645 0.96 27.37 62.38
CA ARG A 645 1.51 27.55 63.73
C ARG A 645 1.55 29.03 64.13
N SER A 646 1.94 29.91 63.21
CA SER A 646 2.02 31.35 63.46
C SER A 646 0.64 31.98 63.64
N LEU A 647 -0.35 31.55 62.84
CA LEU A 647 -1.74 31.99 62.97
C LEU A 647 -2.34 31.55 64.31
N ALA A 648 -2.17 30.28 64.67
CA ALA A 648 -2.65 29.74 65.94
C ALA A 648 -2.04 30.48 67.15
N SER A 649 -0.76 30.83 67.08
CA SER A 649 -0.09 31.63 68.11
C SER A 649 -0.69 33.03 68.25
N SER A 650 -0.92 33.71 67.12
CA SER A 650 -1.51 35.05 67.09
C SER A 650 -2.97 35.07 67.59
N GLU A 651 -3.76 34.06 67.24
CA GLU A 651 -5.15 33.90 67.71
C GLU A 651 -5.21 33.57 69.20
N ALA A 652 -4.32 32.71 69.71
CA ALA A 652 -4.22 32.40 71.13
C ALA A 652 -3.86 33.64 71.96
N GLN A 653 -2.91 34.47 71.49
CA GLN A 653 -2.54 35.72 72.16
C GLN A 653 -3.68 36.75 72.16
N ALA A 654 -4.39 36.90 71.04
CA ALA A 654 -5.58 37.76 70.97
C ALA A 654 -6.71 37.29 71.91
N GLY A 655 -6.92 35.97 72.01
CA GLY A 655 -7.90 35.36 72.91
C GLY A 655 -7.56 35.55 74.39
N ALA A 656 -6.29 35.33 74.77
CA ALA A 656 -5.82 35.53 76.14
C ALA A 656 -5.97 36.99 76.59
N LEU A 657 -5.62 37.95 75.71
CA LEU A 657 -5.80 39.38 75.98
C LEU A 657 -7.28 39.78 76.08
N LYS A 658 -8.16 39.20 75.25
CA LYS A 658 -9.61 39.42 75.34
C LYS A 658 -10.15 39.02 76.71
N ALA A 659 -9.83 37.81 77.17
CA ALA A 659 -10.29 37.29 78.46
C ALA A 659 -9.78 38.15 79.64
N LEU A 660 -8.49 38.54 79.60
CA LEU A 660 -7.89 39.42 80.60
C LEU A 660 -8.57 40.79 80.67
N VAL A 661 -8.84 41.40 79.50
CA VAL A 661 -9.52 42.69 79.41
C VAL A 661 -10.95 42.61 79.96
N GLU A 662 -11.69 41.57 79.61
CA GLU A 662 -13.07 41.35 80.08
C GLU A 662 -13.12 41.08 81.60
N ASP A 663 -12.13 40.39 82.16
CA ASP A 663 -12.02 40.17 83.61
C ASP A 663 -11.71 41.49 84.35
N ILE A 664 -10.78 42.31 83.83
CA ILE A 664 -10.46 43.61 84.45
C ILE A 664 -11.64 44.58 84.33
N GLN A 665 -12.32 44.61 83.18
CA GLN A 665 -13.50 45.46 82.98
C GLN A 665 -14.65 45.09 83.94
N ARG A 666 -14.91 43.79 84.13
CA ARG A 666 -15.90 43.33 85.12
C ARG A 666 -15.58 43.82 86.53
N PHE A 667 -14.30 43.84 86.91
CA PHE A 667 -13.89 44.40 88.19
C PHE A 667 -14.12 45.92 88.24
N LEU A 668 -13.73 46.66 87.21
CA LEU A 668 -13.92 48.12 87.14
C LEU A 668 -15.40 48.53 87.19
N ASP A 669 -16.28 47.78 86.54
CA ASP A 669 -17.73 48.03 86.53
C ASP A 669 -18.36 47.85 87.92
N VAL A 670 -17.94 46.80 88.65
CA VAL A 670 -18.42 46.55 90.02
C VAL A 670 -17.84 47.56 91.00
N ALA A 671 -16.53 47.81 90.93
CA ALA A 671 -15.80 48.74 91.79
C ALA A 671 -16.21 50.22 91.62
N GLY A 672 -16.65 50.62 90.42
CA GLY A 672 -17.02 52.01 90.12
C GLY A 672 -18.47 52.38 90.48
N SER A 673 -19.33 51.41 90.81
CA SER A 673 -20.78 51.61 90.88
C SER A 673 -21.32 51.96 92.28
N ARG A 674 -20.77 51.36 93.36
CA ARG A 674 -21.19 51.55 94.76
C ARG A 674 -20.04 51.28 95.73
N SER A 675 -20.05 51.91 96.89
CA SER A 675 -19.09 51.64 97.97
C SER A 675 -19.49 50.39 98.78
N LEU A 676 -18.52 49.66 99.32
CA LEU A 676 -18.78 48.48 100.16
C LEU A 676 -19.56 48.84 101.43
N ASP A 677 -19.29 50.01 101.99
CA ASP A 677 -19.96 50.54 103.18
C ASP A 677 -21.46 50.78 102.95
N ASP A 678 -21.87 51.15 101.73
CA ASP A 678 -23.29 51.30 101.36
C ASP A 678 -23.98 49.95 101.16
N LEU A 679 -23.27 48.98 100.55
CA LEU A 679 -23.78 47.62 100.34
C LEU A 679 -23.99 46.87 101.65
N GLU A 680 -23.07 47.01 102.61
CA GLU A 680 -23.17 46.39 103.93
C GLU A 680 -24.37 46.93 104.73
N ARG A 681 -24.60 48.25 104.69
CA ARG A 681 -25.76 48.90 105.32
C ARG A 681 -27.10 48.43 104.70
N ALA A 682 -27.16 48.32 103.37
CA ALA A 682 -28.35 47.83 102.68
C ALA A 682 -28.66 46.36 103.02
N ARG A 683 -27.63 45.51 103.10
CA ARG A 683 -27.76 44.09 103.47
C ARG A 683 -28.30 43.90 104.89
N GLN A 684 -27.82 44.68 105.86
CA GLN A 684 -28.24 44.55 107.25
C GLN A 684 -29.70 45.00 107.46
N SER A 685 -30.10 46.13 106.90
CA SER A 685 -31.47 46.64 107.01
C SER A 685 -32.53 45.70 106.38
N THR A 686 -32.20 45.06 105.27
CA THR A 686 -33.10 44.10 104.60
C THR A 686 -33.19 42.77 105.35
N ALA A 687 -32.12 42.34 106.03
CA ALA A 687 -32.11 41.12 106.85
C ALA A 687 -33.07 41.23 108.06
N GLU A 688 -33.06 42.39 108.73
CA GLU A 688 -33.94 42.66 109.87
C GLU A 688 -35.42 42.65 109.47
N SER A 689 -35.73 43.22 108.29
CA SER A 689 -37.09 43.19 107.72
C SER A 689 -37.60 41.78 107.44
N VAL A 690 -36.74 40.89 106.91
CA VAL A 690 -37.09 39.47 106.66
C VAL A 690 -37.36 38.72 107.96
N ALA A 691 -36.58 38.97 109.01
CA ALA A 691 -36.76 38.31 110.31
C ALA A 691 -38.12 38.67 110.94
N GLN A 692 -38.51 39.94 110.89
CA GLN A 692 -39.76 40.43 111.47
C GLN A 692 -41.01 39.86 110.78
N ILE A 693 -40.97 39.70 109.45
CA ILE A 693 -42.09 39.10 108.68
C ILE A 693 -42.19 37.59 108.95
N ARG A 694 -41.06 36.90 109.17
CA ARG A 694 -41.02 35.45 109.41
C ARG A 694 -41.59 35.05 110.77
N ASP A 695 -41.42 35.89 111.79
CA ASP A 695 -42.03 35.66 113.11
C ASP A 695 -43.56 35.84 113.09
N ASN A 696 -44.08 36.83 112.35
CA ASN A 696 -45.53 37.03 112.20
C ASN A 696 -46.23 35.84 111.52
N ILE A 697 -45.57 35.18 110.58
CA ILE A 697 -46.08 33.97 109.92
C ILE A 697 -46.18 32.80 110.90
N ARG A 698 -45.15 32.58 111.72
CA ARG A 698 -45.12 31.46 112.69
C ARG A 698 -46.28 31.50 113.69
N THR A 699 -46.69 32.68 114.14
CA THR A 699 -47.79 32.82 115.10
C THR A 699 -49.14 32.46 114.49
N LEU A 700 -49.36 32.81 113.22
CA LEU A 700 -50.61 32.55 112.51
C LEU A 700 -50.75 31.07 112.07
N GLU A 701 -49.65 30.35 111.90
CA GLU A 701 -49.66 28.95 111.45
C GLU A 701 -50.00 27.90 112.54
N GLY A 702 -50.02 28.28 113.82
CA GLY A 702 -50.20 27.38 114.98
C GLY A 702 -51.62 26.86 115.23
N GLU A 703 -52.66 27.38 114.58
CA GLU A 703 -54.09 27.09 114.88
C GLU A 703 -54.82 26.21 113.83
N ARG A 704 -54.17 25.27 113.12
CA ARG A 704 -54.80 24.51 111.99
C ARG A 704 -55.19 23.02 112.26
N PRO A 705 -56.30 22.49 111.67
CA PRO A 705 -56.69 21.06 111.75
C PRO A 705 -55.83 20.11 110.88
N VAL A 706 -55.68 18.83 111.30
CA VAL A 706 -54.63 17.88 110.85
C VAL A 706 -54.98 17.03 109.60
N GLU A 707 -56.25 16.74 109.34
CA GLU A 707 -56.66 15.71 108.36
C GLU A 707 -56.44 16.09 106.88
N ILE A 708 -56.48 17.38 106.53
CA ILE A 708 -56.26 17.83 105.13
C ILE A 708 -54.76 17.80 104.75
N ARG A 709 -53.87 17.81 105.74
CA ARG A 709 -52.41 17.85 105.52
C ARG A 709 -51.87 16.49 105.07
N GLU A 710 -52.37 15.40 105.63
CA GLU A 710 -51.92 14.04 105.28
C GLU A 710 -52.26 13.67 103.83
N ARG A 711 -53.44 14.09 103.34
CA ARG A 711 -53.84 13.86 101.95
C ARG A 711 -53.00 14.65 100.95
N LEU A 712 -52.55 15.84 101.32
CA LEU A 712 -51.68 16.70 100.51
C LEU A 712 -50.23 16.17 100.47
N VAL A 713 -49.78 15.47 101.52
CA VAL A 713 -48.48 14.79 101.54
C VAL A 713 -48.47 13.58 100.61
N GLY A 714 -49.55 12.78 100.59
CA GLY A 714 -49.69 11.64 99.67
C GLY A 714 -49.59 12.05 98.20
N LEU A 715 -50.40 13.04 97.77
CA LEU A 715 -50.38 13.53 96.38
C LEU A 715 -49.04 14.16 95.97
N ARG A 716 -48.27 14.72 96.91
CA ARG A 716 -46.91 15.23 96.64
C ARG A 716 -45.88 14.12 96.46
N ALA A 717 -46.07 12.97 97.11
CA ALA A 717 -45.22 11.80 96.89
C ALA A 717 -45.48 11.19 95.50
N ASP A 718 -46.75 11.05 95.11
CA ASP A 718 -47.14 10.57 93.78
C ASP A 718 -46.61 11.50 92.67
N LEU A 719 -46.63 12.82 92.90
CA LEU A 719 -46.05 13.79 91.97
C LEU A 719 -44.53 13.58 91.79
N ALA A 720 -43.79 13.33 92.86
CA ALA A 720 -42.35 13.09 92.80
C ALA A 720 -42.01 11.79 92.06
N GLU A 721 -42.83 10.74 92.21
CA GLU A 721 -42.69 9.49 91.46
C GLU A 721 -42.91 9.71 89.96
N TYR A 722 -44.00 10.41 89.58
CA TYR A 722 -44.26 10.75 88.18
C TYR A 722 -43.20 11.69 87.58
N GLU A 723 -42.57 12.57 88.36
CA GLU A 723 -41.46 13.42 87.90
C GLU A 723 -40.18 12.61 87.61
N GLU A 724 -39.91 11.54 88.35
CA GLU A 724 -38.81 10.61 88.03
C GLU A 724 -39.15 9.72 86.81
N GLU A 725 -40.39 9.24 86.69
CA GLU A 725 -40.86 8.56 85.47
C GLU A 725 -40.74 9.47 84.24
N LEU A 726 -41.08 10.75 84.36
CA LEU A 726 -40.93 11.75 83.30
C LEU A 726 -39.48 11.86 82.82
N LYS A 727 -38.50 11.93 83.73
CA LYS A 727 -37.08 11.98 83.35
C LYS A 727 -36.63 10.73 82.60
N ASN A 728 -37.16 9.56 82.97
CA ASN A 728 -36.83 8.29 82.30
C ASN A 728 -37.48 8.20 80.92
N ASP A 729 -38.73 8.62 80.79
CA ASP A 729 -39.44 8.71 79.50
C ASP A 729 -38.78 9.73 78.57
N GLU A 730 -38.32 10.88 79.07
CA GLU A 730 -37.58 11.89 78.28
C GLU A 730 -36.23 11.35 77.75
N LYS A 731 -35.51 10.57 78.57
CA LYS A 731 -34.29 9.87 78.12
C LYS A 731 -34.60 8.84 77.03
N ALA A 732 -35.64 8.02 77.22
CA ALA A 732 -36.05 7.01 76.25
C ALA A 732 -36.50 7.64 74.92
N GLN A 733 -37.27 8.74 74.97
CA GLN A 733 -37.67 9.53 73.80
C GLN A 733 -36.45 10.06 73.05
N ARG A 734 -35.45 10.62 73.76
CA ARG A 734 -34.24 11.16 73.14
C ARG A 734 -33.41 10.09 72.42
N VAL A 735 -33.24 8.92 73.05
CA VAL A 735 -32.52 7.78 72.43
C VAL A 735 -33.26 7.29 71.19
N SER A 736 -34.58 7.09 71.27
CA SER A 736 -35.40 6.67 70.13
C SER A 736 -35.37 7.69 68.99
N GLY A 737 -35.46 8.99 69.29
CA GLY A 737 -35.35 10.07 68.30
C GLY A 737 -33.98 10.12 67.60
N HIS A 738 -32.88 9.87 68.31
CA HIS A 738 -31.56 9.73 67.69
C HIS A 738 -31.48 8.51 66.73
N LEU A 739 -32.08 7.38 67.11
CA LEU A 739 -32.12 6.18 66.26
C LEU A 739 -32.98 6.39 65.01
N VAL A 740 -34.11 7.10 65.13
CA VAL A 740 -34.92 7.52 63.97
C VAL A 740 -34.14 8.45 63.05
N GLY A 741 -33.43 9.44 63.60
CA GLY A 741 -32.56 10.32 62.82
C GLY A 741 -31.50 9.54 62.02
N SER A 742 -30.83 8.57 62.65
CA SER A 742 -29.85 7.72 61.97
C SER A 742 -30.49 6.80 60.91
N ALA A 743 -31.67 6.25 61.17
CA ALA A 743 -32.40 5.44 60.19
C ALA A 743 -32.90 6.28 59.00
N ALA A 744 -33.32 7.53 59.24
CA ALA A 744 -33.76 8.47 58.22
C ALA A 744 -32.61 8.89 57.29
N GLU A 745 -31.40 9.10 57.85
CA GLU A 745 -30.20 9.37 57.07
C GLU A 745 -29.84 8.18 56.17
N LYS A 746 -29.85 6.94 56.71
CA LYS A 746 -29.64 5.72 55.92
C LYS A 746 -30.69 5.55 54.82
N LEU A 747 -31.96 5.87 55.11
CA LEU A 747 -33.04 5.83 54.12
C LEU A 747 -32.85 6.87 53.01
N ALA A 748 -32.40 8.08 53.34
CA ALA A 748 -32.10 9.12 52.36
C ALA A 748 -30.97 8.69 51.42
N VAL A 749 -29.90 8.09 51.96
CA VAL A 749 -28.79 7.54 51.17
C VAL A 749 -29.28 6.41 50.26
N ALA A 750 -30.01 5.42 50.80
CA ALA A 750 -30.51 4.29 50.02
C ALA A 750 -31.48 4.73 48.90
N ARG A 751 -32.31 5.78 49.14
CA ARG A 751 -33.19 6.37 48.12
C ARG A 751 -32.40 7.04 47.00
N ASP A 752 -31.38 7.80 47.34
CA ASP A 752 -30.51 8.47 46.35
C ASP A 752 -29.71 7.45 45.52
N GLU A 753 -29.16 6.41 46.16
CA GLU A 753 -28.48 5.30 45.47
C GLU A 753 -29.42 4.55 44.51
N PHE A 754 -30.64 4.22 44.94
CA PHE A 754 -31.63 3.58 44.09
C PHE A 754 -32.04 4.48 42.92
N ALA A 755 -32.35 5.76 43.18
CA ALA A 755 -32.73 6.71 42.12
C ALA A 755 -31.64 6.87 41.05
N LYS A 756 -30.36 6.91 41.46
CA LYS A 756 -29.22 6.92 40.55
C LYS A 756 -29.15 5.63 39.73
N ALA A 757 -29.31 4.46 40.36
CA ALA A 757 -29.26 3.18 39.66
C ALA A 757 -30.46 2.99 38.72
N GLU A 758 -31.65 3.45 39.09
CA GLU A 758 -32.86 3.43 38.26
C GLU A 758 -32.70 4.33 37.04
N ALA A 759 -32.19 5.56 37.21
CA ALA A 759 -31.88 6.45 36.09
C ALA A 759 -30.83 5.85 35.15
N MET A 760 -29.72 5.31 35.69
CA MET A 760 -28.69 4.63 34.89
C MET A 760 -29.21 3.38 34.18
N PHE A 761 -30.17 2.67 34.76
CA PHE A 761 -30.80 1.52 34.12
C PHE A 761 -31.80 1.95 33.04
N ALA A 762 -32.59 3.01 33.26
CA ALA A 762 -33.53 3.54 32.28
C ALA A 762 -32.83 4.00 31.00
N GLU A 763 -31.64 4.60 31.11
CA GLU A 763 -30.78 4.93 29.95
C GLU A 763 -30.31 3.68 29.18
N ARG A 764 -30.24 2.51 29.83
CA ARG A 764 -29.83 1.24 29.22
C ARG A 764 -31.01 0.40 28.73
N ASP A 765 -32.20 0.59 29.29
CA ASP A 765 -33.43 -0.14 28.95
C ASP A 765 -34.13 0.43 27.70
N VAL A 766 -33.33 0.77 26.68
CA VAL A 766 -33.77 1.29 25.38
C VAL A 766 -33.56 0.22 24.28
N LEU A 767 -33.39 -1.05 24.69
CA LEU A 767 -33.17 -2.17 23.78
C LEU A 767 -34.42 -2.45 22.93
N ALA A 768 -34.19 -2.91 21.70
CA ALA A 768 -35.25 -3.45 20.86
C ALA A 768 -35.92 -4.66 21.54
N ALA A 769 -37.19 -4.91 21.24
CA ALA A 769 -37.99 -5.93 21.92
C ALA A 769 -37.33 -7.33 21.93
N ALA A 770 -36.75 -7.75 20.80
CA ALA A 770 -36.07 -9.03 20.67
C ALA A 770 -34.79 -9.13 21.53
N GLU A 771 -33.97 -8.07 21.56
CA GLU A 771 -32.76 -8.03 22.38
C GLU A 771 -33.08 -7.96 23.87
N ARG A 772 -34.14 -7.25 24.24
CA ARG A 772 -34.64 -7.17 25.62
C ARG A 772 -35.11 -8.53 26.11
N GLU A 773 -35.83 -9.29 25.28
CA GLU A 773 -36.28 -10.64 25.61
C GLU A 773 -35.11 -11.62 25.77
N ALA A 774 -34.08 -11.49 24.93
CA ALA A 774 -32.84 -12.26 25.08
C ALA A 774 -32.08 -11.87 26.37
N ALA A 775 -31.98 -10.57 26.69
CA ALA A 775 -31.33 -10.11 27.92
C ALA A 775 -32.09 -10.55 29.18
N LEU A 776 -33.42 -10.65 29.13
CA LEU A 776 -34.23 -11.23 30.19
C LEU A 776 -33.95 -12.72 30.38
N ARG A 777 -33.82 -13.48 29.29
CA ARG A 777 -33.40 -14.89 29.36
C ARG A 777 -32.00 -15.05 29.95
N ASP A 778 -31.05 -14.21 29.54
CA ASP A 778 -29.68 -14.18 30.08
C ASP A 778 -29.71 -13.84 31.59
N PHE A 779 -30.56 -12.89 32.00
CA PHE A 779 -30.77 -12.55 33.42
C PHE A 779 -31.29 -13.75 34.21
N ASP A 780 -32.36 -14.40 33.75
CA ASP A 780 -32.98 -15.52 34.46
C ASP A 780 -32.02 -16.72 34.55
N PHE A 781 -31.28 -17.00 33.48
CA PHE A 781 -30.26 -18.04 33.44
C PHE A 781 -29.15 -17.78 34.47
N LEU A 782 -28.51 -16.61 34.43
CA LEU A 782 -27.41 -16.28 35.33
C LEU A 782 -27.89 -16.15 36.79
N LEU A 783 -29.14 -15.70 37.01
CA LEU A 783 -29.73 -15.65 38.35
C LEU A 783 -29.91 -17.06 38.94
N ALA A 784 -30.32 -18.02 38.12
CA ALA A 784 -30.44 -19.42 38.52
C ALA A 784 -29.06 -20.05 38.80
N GLU A 785 -28.08 -19.80 37.93
CA GLU A 785 -26.70 -20.30 38.07
C GLU A 785 -26.03 -19.80 39.37
N HIS A 786 -26.25 -18.54 39.75
CA HIS A 786 -25.69 -17.93 40.94
C HIS A 786 -26.60 -17.98 42.18
N GLY A 787 -27.52 -18.94 42.25
CA GLY A 787 -28.29 -19.24 43.46
C GLY A 787 -29.24 -18.12 43.91
N LYS A 788 -29.75 -17.30 42.98
CA LYS A 788 -30.63 -16.14 43.21
C LYS A 788 -30.00 -15.01 44.03
N VAL A 789 -28.68 -14.89 44.01
CA VAL A 789 -27.94 -13.81 44.70
C VAL A 789 -27.62 -12.67 43.71
N LEU A 790 -28.36 -11.56 43.82
CA LEU A 790 -28.23 -10.40 42.92
C LEU A 790 -26.80 -9.79 42.83
N PRO A 791 -26.02 -9.66 43.93
CA PRO A 791 -24.62 -9.23 43.84
C PRO A 791 -23.72 -10.15 43.00
N ALA A 792 -23.91 -11.47 43.11
CA ALA A 792 -23.12 -12.45 42.36
C ALA A 792 -23.47 -12.41 40.87
N LEU A 793 -24.77 -12.31 40.55
CA LEU A 793 -25.26 -12.06 39.20
C LEU A 793 -24.66 -10.79 38.60
N ARG A 794 -24.68 -9.66 39.33
CA ARG A 794 -24.14 -8.38 38.86
C ARG A 794 -22.67 -8.51 38.48
N ASN A 795 -21.86 -9.13 39.33
CA ASN A 795 -20.43 -9.30 39.10
C ASN A 795 -20.16 -10.23 37.91
N ALA A 796 -20.86 -11.36 37.83
CA ALA A 796 -20.74 -12.29 36.71
C ALA A 796 -21.11 -11.63 35.37
N ALA A 797 -22.22 -10.90 35.33
CA ALA A 797 -22.64 -10.16 34.14
C ALA A 797 -21.66 -9.04 33.76
N GLN A 798 -21.07 -8.35 34.73
CA GLN A 798 -20.01 -7.35 34.48
C GLN A 798 -18.74 -7.99 33.91
N ASP A 799 -18.31 -9.12 34.45
CA ASP A 799 -17.11 -9.83 33.99
C ASP A 799 -17.30 -10.38 32.57
N GLN A 800 -18.47 -10.98 32.29
CA GLN A 800 -18.81 -11.45 30.95
C GLN A 800 -18.93 -10.29 29.96
N ALA A 801 -19.55 -9.16 30.35
CA ALA A 801 -19.61 -7.96 29.52
C ALA A 801 -18.21 -7.39 29.23
N ALA A 802 -17.30 -7.38 30.22
CA ALA A 802 -15.93 -6.93 30.02
C ALA A 802 -15.14 -7.83 29.06
N LYS A 803 -15.34 -9.15 29.12
CA LYS A 803 -14.77 -10.11 28.16
C LYS A 803 -15.31 -9.89 26.74
N ALA A 804 -16.64 -9.74 26.60
CA ALA A 804 -17.29 -9.45 25.32
C ALA A 804 -16.76 -8.13 24.73
N ARG A 805 -16.69 -7.07 25.54
CA ARG A 805 -16.14 -5.76 25.13
C ARG A 805 -14.69 -5.83 24.67
N THR A 806 -13.86 -6.62 25.37
CA THR A 806 -12.46 -6.81 24.96
C THR A 806 -12.39 -7.48 23.58
N ARG A 807 -13.25 -8.47 23.33
CA ARG A 807 -13.35 -9.13 22.02
C ARG A 807 -13.89 -8.19 20.93
N VAL A 808 -14.90 -7.37 21.24
CA VAL A 808 -15.42 -6.31 20.35
C VAL A 808 -14.31 -5.34 19.95
N ASN A 809 -13.54 -4.83 20.92
CA ASN A 809 -12.43 -3.91 20.63
C ASN A 809 -11.34 -4.54 19.74
N GLN A 810 -11.04 -5.83 19.92
CA GLN A 810 -10.12 -6.54 19.02
C GLN A 810 -10.70 -6.67 17.60
N LEU A 811 -11.98 -7.04 17.50
CA LEU A 811 -12.67 -7.23 16.22
C LEU A 811 -12.89 -5.91 15.47
N LEU A 812 -13.09 -4.80 16.18
CA LEU A 812 -13.15 -3.44 15.60
C LEU A 812 -11.84 -3.05 14.90
N GLY A 813 -10.70 -3.58 15.33
CA GLY A 813 -9.43 -3.44 14.60
C GLY A 813 -9.27 -4.44 13.46
N GLN A 814 -9.60 -5.72 13.71
CA GLN A 814 -9.34 -6.82 12.77
C GLN A 814 -10.31 -6.87 11.57
N ALA A 815 -11.60 -6.64 11.80
CA ALA A 815 -12.62 -6.77 10.75
C ALA A 815 -12.43 -5.74 9.61
N PRO A 816 -12.20 -4.44 9.89
CA PRO A 816 -11.91 -3.47 8.84
C PRO A 816 -10.59 -3.74 8.11
N GLN A 817 -9.57 -4.27 8.82
CA GLN A 817 -8.30 -4.65 8.19
C GLN A 817 -8.49 -5.78 7.18
N LYS A 818 -9.25 -6.82 7.54
CA LYS A 818 -9.58 -7.93 6.64
C LYS A 818 -10.41 -7.47 5.44
N ALA A 819 -11.40 -6.61 5.65
CA ALA A 819 -12.20 -6.04 4.58
C ALA A 819 -11.39 -5.13 3.65
N TYR A 820 -10.47 -4.32 4.20
CA TYR A 820 -9.57 -3.49 3.41
C TYR A 820 -8.55 -4.34 2.63
N ALA A 821 -7.99 -5.39 3.23
CA ALA A 821 -7.08 -6.31 2.55
C ALA A 821 -7.76 -6.95 1.33
N TYR A 822 -8.99 -7.46 1.52
CA TYR A 822 -9.82 -7.92 0.41
C TYR A 822 -10.04 -6.82 -0.65
N ALA A 823 -10.46 -5.61 -0.25
CA ALA A 823 -10.75 -4.53 -1.18
C ALA A 823 -9.51 -4.08 -1.97
N HIS A 824 -8.34 -4.08 -1.33
CA HIS A 824 -7.05 -3.78 -1.95
C HIS A 824 -6.66 -4.85 -2.98
N ASP A 825 -6.69 -6.13 -2.58
CA ASP A 825 -6.29 -7.25 -3.42
C ASP A 825 -7.26 -7.47 -4.59
N ALA A 826 -8.54 -7.13 -4.41
CA ALA A 826 -9.55 -7.12 -5.46
C ALA A 826 -9.54 -5.84 -6.32
N GLY A 827 -8.67 -4.87 -6.04
CA GLY A 827 -8.56 -3.62 -6.82
C GLY A 827 -9.75 -2.67 -6.67
N ILE A 828 -10.59 -2.86 -5.65
CA ILE A 828 -11.80 -2.08 -5.36
C ILE A 828 -11.66 -1.23 -4.08
N ALA A 829 -10.43 -0.89 -3.70
CA ALA A 829 -10.14 -0.10 -2.49
C ALA A 829 -10.90 1.25 -2.44
N GLY A 830 -11.24 1.84 -3.58
CA GLY A 830 -12.05 3.06 -3.67
C GLY A 830 -13.54 2.88 -3.33
N GLN A 831 -14.05 1.64 -3.29
CA GLN A 831 -15.41 1.29 -2.85
C GLN A 831 -15.46 0.97 -1.34
N PHE A 832 -14.31 0.80 -0.69
CA PHE A 832 -14.24 0.56 0.75
C PHE A 832 -14.40 1.88 1.50
N ASP A 833 -15.53 2.04 2.16
CA ASP A 833 -15.81 3.19 3.00
C ASP A 833 -15.34 2.93 4.44
N ARG A 834 -14.35 3.70 4.89
CA ARG A 834 -13.79 3.60 6.24
C ARG A 834 -14.74 4.16 7.31
N GLU A 835 -15.69 4.99 6.92
CA GLU A 835 -16.64 5.65 7.83
C GLU A 835 -17.97 4.90 7.91
N ALA A 836 -18.18 3.89 7.05
CA ALA A 836 -19.38 3.06 7.07
C ALA A 836 -19.47 2.22 8.36
N GLY A 837 -20.69 2.14 8.91
CA GLY A 837 -20.98 1.31 10.08
C GLY A 837 -20.84 -0.19 9.79
N PRO A 838 -20.65 -1.04 10.83
CA PRO A 838 -20.44 -2.48 10.67
C PRO A 838 -21.52 -3.21 9.86
N GLU A 839 -22.79 -2.82 10.00
CA GLU A 839 -23.90 -3.44 9.25
C GLU A 839 -23.85 -3.11 7.75
N ALA A 840 -23.58 -1.86 7.40
CA ALA A 840 -23.45 -1.44 6.00
C ALA A 840 -22.23 -2.12 5.34
N GLN A 841 -21.13 -2.25 6.09
CA GLN A 841 -19.93 -2.93 5.63
C GLN A 841 -20.16 -4.44 5.43
N LEU A 842 -20.90 -5.08 6.34
CA LEU A 842 -21.27 -6.49 6.22
C LEU A 842 -22.17 -6.73 4.99
N ALA A 843 -23.19 -5.90 4.78
CA ALA A 843 -24.08 -6.00 3.62
C ALA A 843 -23.31 -5.81 2.29
N TRP A 844 -22.35 -4.88 2.25
CA TRP A 844 -21.48 -4.72 1.09
C TRP A 844 -20.62 -5.97 0.83
N LEU A 845 -19.96 -6.51 1.85
CA LEU A 845 -19.14 -7.73 1.73
C LEU A 845 -19.97 -8.95 1.27
N GLU A 846 -21.18 -9.12 1.81
CA GLU A 846 -22.10 -10.19 1.39
C GLU A 846 -22.54 -10.03 -0.08
N GLY A 847 -22.78 -8.79 -0.52
CA GLY A 847 -23.03 -8.48 -1.92
C GLY A 847 -21.84 -8.82 -2.83
N GLN A 848 -20.61 -8.50 -2.39
CA GLN A 848 -19.39 -8.86 -3.12
C GLN A 848 -19.21 -10.38 -3.20
N GLN A 849 -19.40 -11.10 -2.09
CA GLN A 849 -19.31 -12.56 -2.07
C GLN A 849 -20.34 -13.20 -3.01
N ALA A 850 -21.58 -12.71 -3.02
CA ALA A 850 -22.62 -13.19 -3.93
C ALA A 850 -22.27 -12.93 -5.40
N SER A 851 -21.70 -11.76 -5.73
CA SER A 851 -21.25 -11.43 -7.09
C SER A 851 -20.11 -12.33 -7.57
N ILE A 852 -19.15 -12.63 -6.69
CA ILE A 852 -18.04 -13.55 -6.99
C ILE A 852 -18.61 -14.95 -7.24
N VAL A 853 -19.45 -15.47 -6.34
CA VAL A 853 -19.94 -16.86 -6.41
C VAL A 853 -20.93 -17.09 -7.55
N ASN A 854 -21.92 -16.22 -7.72
CA ASN A 854 -23.06 -16.50 -8.62
C ASN A 854 -22.81 -16.05 -10.05
N ASN A 855 -22.13 -14.92 -10.28
CA ASN A 855 -21.92 -14.39 -11.62
C ASN A 855 -20.52 -14.75 -12.12
N THR A 856 -19.50 -14.27 -11.41
CA THR A 856 -18.15 -14.19 -11.95
C THR A 856 -17.46 -15.56 -12.06
N LEU A 857 -17.51 -16.36 -10.98
CA LEU A 857 -16.78 -17.63 -10.90
C LEU A 857 -17.46 -18.74 -11.72
N SER A 858 -18.81 -18.71 -11.84
CA SER A 858 -19.54 -19.61 -12.74
C SER A 858 -19.20 -19.31 -14.21
N GLU A 859 -19.27 -18.05 -14.63
CA GLU A 859 -18.95 -17.63 -16.00
C GLU A 859 -17.51 -18.01 -16.40
N TYR A 860 -16.52 -17.76 -15.53
CA TYR A 860 -15.14 -18.12 -15.82
C TYR A 860 -14.91 -19.64 -15.87
N ARG A 861 -15.63 -20.43 -15.05
CA ARG A 861 -15.56 -21.91 -15.13
C ARG A 861 -16.15 -22.44 -16.42
N ASP A 862 -17.28 -21.89 -16.87
CA ASP A 862 -17.91 -22.26 -18.14
C ASP A 862 -16.99 -21.88 -19.32
N GLN A 863 -16.45 -20.65 -19.32
CA GLN A 863 -15.48 -20.21 -20.33
C GLN A 863 -14.19 -21.06 -20.34
N ALA A 864 -13.71 -21.48 -19.17
CA ALA A 864 -12.53 -22.35 -19.09
C ALA A 864 -12.82 -23.75 -19.66
N GLN A 865 -14.02 -24.28 -19.46
CA GLN A 865 -14.44 -25.56 -20.04
C GLN A 865 -14.59 -25.47 -21.55
N GLU A 866 -15.22 -24.41 -22.07
CA GLU A 866 -15.33 -24.16 -23.51
C GLU A 866 -13.96 -24.00 -24.18
N ALA A 867 -13.06 -23.23 -23.56
CA ALA A 867 -11.70 -23.04 -24.04
C ALA A 867 -10.92 -24.37 -24.07
N ARG A 868 -11.12 -25.25 -23.09
CA ARG A 868 -10.53 -26.60 -23.08
C ARG A 868 -11.00 -27.44 -24.28
N THR A 869 -12.32 -27.50 -24.53
CA THR A 869 -12.87 -28.24 -25.67
C THR A 869 -12.37 -27.68 -27.01
N SER A 870 -12.21 -26.36 -27.10
CA SER A 870 -11.62 -25.69 -28.26
C SER A 870 -10.15 -26.09 -28.49
N ILE A 871 -9.33 -26.14 -27.42
CA ILE A 871 -7.93 -26.58 -27.49
C ILE A 871 -7.84 -28.04 -27.96
N GLU A 872 -8.66 -28.93 -27.40
CA GLU A 872 -8.69 -30.35 -27.78
C GLU A 872 -9.04 -30.52 -29.27
N THR A 873 -10.03 -29.76 -29.75
CA THR A 873 -10.46 -29.80 -31.15
C THR A 873 -9.40 -29.25 -32.11
N SER A 874 -8.75 -28.14 -31.74
CA SER A 874 -7.70 -27.52 -32.56
C SER A 874 -6.42 -28.36 -32.58
N LEU A 875 -6.00 -28.95 -31.46
CA LEU A 875 -4.87 -29.88 -31.43
C LEU A 875 -5.11 -31.08 -32.35
N LYS A 876 -6.31 -31.64 -32.32
CA LYS A 876 -6.70 -32.76 -33.20
C LYS A 876 -6.64 -32.35 -34.67
N THR A 877 -7.41 -31.31 -35.04
CA THR A 877 -7.73 -31.00 -36.43
C THR A 877 -6.66 -30.12 -37.09
N ASP A 878 -6.16 -29.10 -36.39
CA ASP A 878 -5.27 -28.08 -36.95
C ASP A 878 -3.79 -28.43 -36.82
N MET A 879 -3.43 -29.30 -35.88
CA MET A 879 -2.04 -29.75 -35.70
C MET A 879 -1.84 -31.19 -36.17
N LEU A 880 -2.45 -32.18 -35.51
CA LEU A 880 -2.09 -33.59 -35.71
C LEU A 880 -2.57 -34.16 -37.06
N VAL A 881 -3.82 -33.92 -37.45
CA VAL A 881 -4.36 -34.37 -38.75
C VAL A 881 -3.62 -33.68 -39.92
N LYS A 882 -3.49 -32.35 -39.87
CA LYS A 882 -2.77 -31.59 -40.91
C LYS A 882 -1.29 -32.00 -41.03
N LEU A 883 -0.60 -32.25 -39.91
CA LEU A 883 0.78 -32.74 -39.92
C LEU A 883 0.91 -34.07 -40.66
N HIS A 884 0.01 -35.02 -40.38
CA HIS A 884 -0.01 -36.32 -41.06
C HIS A 884 -0.18 -36.18 -42.58
N ASP A 885 -1.16 -35.40 -43.02
CA ASP A 885 -1.45 -35.19 -44.44
C ASP A 885 -0.28 -34.56 -45.20
N ARG A 886 0.42 -33.60 -44.59
CA ARG A 886 1.59 -32.94 -45.18
C ARG A 886 2.78 -33.89 -45.31
N ILE A 887 3.03 -34.71 -44.29
CA ILE A 887 4.07 -35.75 -44.33
C ILE A 887 3.82 -36.74 -45.49
N GLU A 888 2.58 -37.23 -45.64
CA GLU A 888 2.23 -38.12 -46.76
C GLU A 888 2.28 -37.42 -48.13
N GLY A 889 1.99 -36.12 -48.17
CA GLY A 889 2.24 -35.25 -49.33
C GLY A 889 3.70 -35.26 -49.78
N ALA A 890 4.64 -34.98 -48.88
CA ALA A 890 6.07 -34.99 -49.22
C ALA A 890 6.57 -36.37 -49.65
N LYS A 891 6.16 -37.45 -48.98
CA LYS A 891 6.50 -38.82 -49.40
C LYS A 891 6.00 -39.14 -50.82
N ARG A 892 4.87 -38.58 -51.27
CA ARG A 892 4.40 -38.72 -52.66
C ARG A 892 5.30 -37.97 -53.64
N GLN A 893 5.68 -36.73 -53.34
CA GLN A 893 6.58 -35.94 -54.22
C GLN A 893 7.94 -36.62 -54.42
N ILE A 894 8.56 -37.14 -53.35
CA ILE A 894 9.83 -37.85 -53.44
C ILE A 894 9.71 -39.15 -54.24
N ARG A 895 8.59 -39.87 -54.13
CA ARG A 895 8.33 -41.06 -54.97
C ARG A 895 8.27 -40.72 -56.46
N THR A 896 7.67 -39.60 -56.84
CA THR A 896 7.63 -39.13 -58.23
C THR A 896 9.04 -38.79 -58.73
N LEU A 897 9.82 -38.04 -57.94
CA LEU A 897 11.21 -37.68 -58.29
C LEU A 897 12.10 -38.92 -58.48
N ASN A 898 11.98 -39.89 -57.57
CA ASN A 898 12.74 -41.15 -57.66
C ASN A 898 12.42 -41.95 -58.93
N ARG A 899 11.18 -41.90 -59.41
CA ARG A 899 10.82 -42.55 -60.68
C ARG A 899 11.59 -41.93 -61.85
N SER A 900 11.76 -40.61 -61.87
CA SER A 900 12.53 -39.90 -62.90
C SER A 900 14.04 -40.16 -62.78
N LEU A 901 14.58 -40.19 -61.56
CA LEU A 901 16.01 -40.44 -61.30
C LEU A 901 16.44 -41.87 -61.68
N GLN A 902 15.54 -42.85 -61.58
CA GLN A 902 15.83 -44.24 -61.91
C GLN A 902 15.84 -44.55 -63.41
N LEU A 903 15.33 -43.64 -64.26
CA LEU A 903 15.23 -43.88 -65.70
C LEU A 903 16.54 -43.60 -66.46
N ARG A 904 17.51 -42.91 -65.85
CA ARG A 904 18.71 -42.42 -66.55
C ARG A 904 19.97 -42.67 -65.71
N PRO A 905 20.82 -43.64 -66.07
CA PRO A 905 22.06 -43.91 -65.35
C PRO A 905 23.10 -42.83 -65.60
N PHE A 906 23.92 -42.54 -64.60
CA PHE A 906 25.03 -41.58 -64.70
C PHE A 906 26.32 -42.30 -64.26
N HIS A 907 27.32 -42.37 -65.15
CA HIS A 907 28.53 -43.18 -64.94
C HIS A 907 28.28 -44.63 -64.45
N GLY A 908 27.18 -45.26 -64.89
CA GLY A 908 26.82 -46.62 -64.46
C GLY A 908 26.16 -46.74 -63.08
N GLU A 909 25.81 -45.61 -62.45
CA GLU A 909 25.11 -45.51 -61.18
C GLU A 909 23.67 -44.96 -61.34
N LEU A 910 22.75 -45.44 -60.50
CA LEU A 910 21.37 -44.96 -60.36
C LEU A 910 21.17 -44.31 -58.98
N TYR A 911 20.51 -43.15 -58.95
CA TYR A 911 20.28 -42.39 -57.72
C TYR A 911 18.83 -42.51 -57.22
N ARG A 912 18.65 -42.56 -55.89
CA ARG A 912 17.34 -42.59 -55.22
C ARG A 912 17.39 -41.87 -53.87
N ILE A 913 16.36 -41.10 -53.54
CA ILE A 913 16.17 -40.46 -52.23
C ILE A 913 15.26 -41.31 -51.34
N GLU A 914 15.74 -41.73 -50.17
CA GLU A 914 14.95 -42.38 -49.12
C GLU A 914 14.40 -41.36 -48.11
N VAL A 915 13.20 -41.63 -47.59
CA VAL A 915 12.50 -40.77 -46.61
C VAL A 915 12.31 -41.54 -45.31
N LYS A 916 12.78 -41.01 -44.19
CA LYS A 916 12.62 -41.56 -42.83
C LYS A 916 12.05 -40.50 -41.89
N PRO A 917 11.29 -40.87 -40.83
CA PRO A 917 10.94 -39.92 -39.78
C PRO A 917 12.20 -39.45 -39.05
N ASP A 918 12.22 -38.17 -38.66
CA ASP A 918 13.29 -37.64 -37.83
C ASP A 918 13.29 -38.29 -36.43
N ARG A 919 14.47 -38.59 -35.89
CA ARG A 919 14.61 -39.31 -34.60
C ARG A 919 14.04 -38.53 -33.41
N PHE A 920 14.07 -37.20 -33.46
CA PHE A 920 13.60 -36.33 -32.38
C PHE A 920 12.07 -36.19 -32.38
N TYR A 921 11.45 -36.31 -33.55
CA TYR A 921 10.01 -36.10 -33.74
C TYR A 921 9.22 -37.39 -34.06
N ALA A 922 9.88 -38.54 -34.07
CA ALA A 922 9.30 -39.82 -34.46
C ALA A 922 8.03 -40.17 -33.67
N GLU A 923 8.01 -39.92 -32.36
CA GLU A 923 6.85 -40.17 -31.50
C GLU A 923 5.66 -39.29 -31.86
N ILE A 924 5.89 -38.03 -32.25
CA ILE A 924 4.83 -37.09 -32.65
C ILE A 924 4.24 -37.49 -34.02
N VAL A 925 5.10 -37.96 -34.95
CA VAL A 925 4.64 -38.50 -36.24
C VAL A 925 3.74 -39.72 -36.04
N GLU A 926 4.09 -40.58 -35.09
CA GLU A 926 3.29 -41.76 -34.75
C GLU A 926 1.97 -41.39 -34.06
N ILE A 927 1.97 -40.40 -33.15
CA ILE A 927 0.74 -39.86 -32.55
C ILE A 927 -0.18 -39.30 -33.63
N ALA A 928 0.34 -38.47 -34.55
CA ALA A 928 -0.42 -37.89 -35.65
C ALA A 928 -1.06 -38.99 -36.54
N ARG A 929 -0.31 -40.06 -36.82
CA ARG A 929 -0.83 -41.24 -37.54
C ARG A 929 -1.96 -41.93 -36.76
N ARG A 930 -1.81 -42.16 -35.46
CA ARG A 930 -2.82 -42.86 -34.64
C ARG A 930 -4.08 -42.02 -34.42
N VAL A 931 -3.96 -40.70 -34.30
CA VAL A 931 -5.09 -39.76 -34.23
C VAL A 931 -5.88 -39.76 -35.55
N GLN A 932 -5.20 -39.78 -36.70
CA GLN A 932 -5.85 -39.93 -38.00
C GLN A 932 -6.62 -41.26 -38.13
N LEU A 933 -6.10 -42.33 -37.54
CA LEU A 933 -6.75 -43.65 -37.48
C LEU A 933 -7.84 -43.72 -36.39
N ASN A 934 -8.17 -42.61 -35.71
CA ASN A 934 -9.09 -42.54 -34.57
C ASN A 934 -8.78 -43.57 -33.46
N SER A 935 -7.51 -43.95 -33.32
CA SER A 935 -7.07 -44.98 -32.37
C SER A 935 -6.73 -44.43 -30.98
N ILE A 936 -6.70 -43.10 -30.82
CA ILE A 936 -6.43 -42.38 -29.57
C ILE A 936 -7.38 -41.18 -29.52
N ASP A 937 -8.03 -40.97 -28.37
CA ASP A 937 -8.79 -39.74 -28.11
C ASP A 937 -7.86 -38.63 -27.59
N VAL A 938 -8.00 -37.44 -28.16
CA VAL A 938 -7.18 -36.27 -27.84
C VAL A 938 -7.54 -35.71 -26.46
N GLY A 939 -8.79 -35.89 -26.00
CA GLY A 939 -9.23 -35.48 -24.65
C GLY A 939 -8.45 -36.18 -23.53
N ALA A 940 -8.10 -37.46 -23.72
CA ALA A 940 -7.31 -38.24 -22.77
C ALA A 940 -5.84 -37.75 -22.64
N LEU A 941 -5.37 -36.87 -23.54
CA LEU A 941 -4.03 -36.29 -23.48
C LEU A 941 -3.92 -35.17 -22.44
N PHE A 942 -5.05 -34.56 -22.03
CA PHE A 942 -5.09 -33.38 -21.15
C PHE A 942 -5.61 -33.65 -19.73
N GLU A 943 -6.08 -34.86 -19.42
CA GLU A 943 -6.49 -35.20 -18.05
C GLU A 943 -5.29 -35.33 -17.11
N GLU A 944 -5.25 -34.50 -16.06
CA GLU A 944 -4.28 -34.63 -14.98
C GLU A 944 -4.71 -35.75 -14.04
N GLY A 945 -3.99 -36.87 -14.11
CA GLY A 945 -4.15 -37.99 -13.20
C GLY A 945 -5.29 -38.93 -13.57
N GLY A 946 -4.98 -40.01 -14.30
CA GLY A 946 -5.66 -41.29 -14.04
C GLY A 946 -6.18 -42.12 -15.22
N ALA A 947 -6.33 -41.58 -16.44
CA ALA A 947 -6.91 -42.35 -17.55
C ALA A 947 -5.93 -42.70 -18.70
N THR A 948 -4.62 -42.63 -18.49
CA THR A 948 -3.60 -43.14 -19.43
C THR A 948 -3.26 -44.62 -19.17
N SER A 949 -4.25 -45.46 -18.82
CA SER A 949 -4.03 -46.87 -18.45
C SER A 949 -3.87 -47.82 -19.64
N GLY A 950 -3.72 -47.31 -20.88
CA GLY A 950 -3.56 -48.12 -22.10
C GLY A 950 -2.61 -47.56 -23.17
N LEU A 951 -1.90 -46.44 -22.92
CA LEU A 951 -0.95 -45.87 -23.88
C LEU A 951 0.46 -46.40 -23.63
N GLU A 952 1.17 -46.80 -24.70
CA GLU A 952 2.57 -47.24 -24.60
C GLU A 952 3.46 -46.14 -24.00
N PRO A 953 4.47 -46.47 -23.16
CA PRO A 953 5.38 -45.49 -22.56
C PRO A 953 6.11 -44.58 -23.56
N SER A 954 6.29 -45.04 -24.81
CA SER A 954 6.86 -44.26 -25.91
C SER A 954 5.96 -43.12 -26.39
N LEU A 955 4.63 -43.30 -26.36
CA LEU A 955 3.67 -42.27 -26.77
C LEU A 955 3.50 -41.21 -25.69
N MET A 956 3.61 -41.59 -24.41
CA MET A 956 3.60 -40.64 -23.29
C MET A 956 4.72 -39.60 -23.42
N LYS A 957 5.93 -40.03 -23.87
CA LYS A 957 7.02 -39.10 -24.20
C LYS A 957 6.66 -38.13 -25.32
N GLY A 958 5.96 -38.60 -26.36
CA GLY A 958 5.48 -37.74 -27.45
C GLY A 958 4.44 -36.71 -26.98
N VAL A 959 3.55 -37.10 -26.08
CA VAL A 959 2.51 -36.22 -25.51
C VAL A 959 3.12 -35.18 -24.57
N GLU A 960 4.02 -35.58 -23.67
CA GLU A 960 4.78 -34.64 -22.83
C GLU A 960 5.58 -33.65 -23.66
N ARG A 961 6.12 -34.10 -24.79
CA ARG A 961 6.88 -33.26 -25.70
C ARG A 961 5.99 -32.25 -26.41
N ILE A 962 4.80 -32.65 -26.87
CA ILE A 962 3.79 -31.71 -27.40
C ILE A 962 3.40 -30.68 -26.33
N LYS A 963 3.20 -31.10 -25.07
CA LYS A 963 2.90 -30.18 -23.96
C LYS A 963 4.03 -29.18 -23.70
N ARG A 964 5.28 -29.64 -23.52
CA ARG A 964 6.44 -28.74 -23.33
C ARG A 964 6.65 -27.79 -24.49
N MET A 965 6.45 -28.27 -25.72
CA MET A 965 6.57 -27.46 -26.93
C MET A 965 5.52 -26.34 -27.02
N ILE A 966 4.31 -26.58 -26.52
CA ILE A 966 3.26 -25.56 -26.42
C ILE A 966 3.55 -24.56 -25.28
N ASP A 967 4.20 -25.03 -24.22
CA ASP A 967 4.41 -24.29 -22.96
C ASP A 967 5.64 -23.39 -22.96
N GLU A 968 6.77 -23.88 -23.45
CA GLU A 968 8.07 -23.21 -23.36
C GLU A 968 8.28 -22.20 -24.50
N GLY A 969 7.47 -22.26 -25.56
CA GLY A 969 7.49 -21.28 -26.67
C GLY A 969 8.78 -21.25 -27.49
N GLU A 970 9.75 -22.13 -27.21
CA GLU A 970 10.96 -22.29 -28.01
C GLU A 970 10.66 -23.08 -29.28
N ASN A 971 11.21 -22.62 -30.41
CA ASN A 971 11.21 -23.32 -31.71
C ASN A 971 9.83 -23.47 -32.40
N VAL A 972 8.89 -22.53 -32.23
CA VAL A 972 7.59 -22.51 -32.95
C VAL A 972 7.78 -22.62 -34.48
N GLU A 973 8.77 -21.92 -35.04
CA GLU A 973 9.10 -22.01 -36.47
C GLU A 973 9.48 -23.44 -36.88
N GLN A 974 10.25 -24.15 -36.05
CA GLN A 974 10.68 -25.52 -36.36
C GLN A 974 9.52 -26.51 -36.30
N ILE A 975 8.58 -26.31 -35.38
CA ILE A 975 7.42 -27.18 -35.17
C ILE A 975 6.34 -26.91 -36.21
N SER A 976 6.18 -25.65 -36.63
CA SER A 976 5.24 -25.29 -37.69
C SER A 976 5.61 -25.94 -39.02
N ASP A 977 6.89 -26.20 -39.26
CA ASP A 977 7.34 -26.78 -40.53
C ASP A 977 7.36 -28.32 -40.49
N TYR A 978 6.40 -28.92 -41.19
CA TYR A 978 6.27 -30.37 -41.31
C TYR A 978 7.54 -31.04 -41.89
N ARG A 979 8.39 -30.31 -42.62
CA ARG A 979 9.62 -30.84 -43.22
C ARG A 979 10.63 -31.25 -42.14
N ASN A 980 10.59 -30.64 -40.96
CA ASN A 980 11.48 -30.97 -39.85
C ASN A 980 11.22 -32.36 -39.24
N TYR A 981 10.03 -32.92 -39.48
CA TYR A 981 9.64 -34.26 -39.05
C TYR A 981 10.19 -35.37 -39.96
N LEU A 982 10.87 -35.02 -41.07
CA LEU A 982 11.38 -35.94 -42.08
C LEU A 982 12.89 -35.78 -42.30
N GLN A 983 13.59 -36.90 -42.37
CA GLN A 983 15.00 -37.01 -42.75
C GLN A 983 15.11 -37.66 -44.13
N PHE A 984 16.01 -37.14 -44.97
CA PHE A 984 16.23 -37.62 -46.33
C PHE A 984 17.67 -38.10 -46.54
N GLU A 985 17.82 -39.25 -47.20
CA GLU A 985 19.10 -39.87 -47.52
C GLU A 985 19.20 -40.15 -49.03
N LEU A 986 20.35 -39.84 -49.65
CA LEU A 986 20.61 -40.18 -51.04
C LEU A 986 21.32 -41.54 -51.11
N VAL A 987 20.72 -42.49 -51.84
CA VAL A 987 21.21 -43.85 -52.05
C VAL A 987 21.57 -44.04 -53.51
N THR A 988 22.70 -44.70 -53.76
CA THR A 988 23.19 -45.00 -55.11
C THR A 988 23.19 -46.51 -55.34
N THR A 989 22.87 -46.96 -56.56
CA THR A 989 22.83 -48.39 -56.93
C THR A 989 23.51 -48.57 -58.29
N THR A 990 24.43 -49.53 -58.42
CA THR A 990 25.09 -49.80 -59.71
C THR A 990 24.13 -50.51 -60.68
N LEU A 991 24.41 -50.46 -61.98
CA LEU A 991 23.62 -51.15 -63.00
C LEU A 991 23.50 -52.68 -62.78
N ASP A 992 24.47 -53.30 -62.11
CA ASP A 992 24.46 -54.73 -61.75
C ASP A 992 23.57 -55.05 -60.52
N GLY A 993 22.84 -54.06 -60.00
CA GLY A 993 21.92 -54.22 -58.88
C GLY A 993 22.59 -54.29 -57.50
N GLN A 994 23.93 -54.14 -57.42
CA GLN A 994 24.60 -54.02 -56.14
C GLN A 994 24.33 -52.64 -55.52
N ARG A 995 23.70 -52.69 -54.34
CA ARG A 995 23.50 -51.51 -53.50
C ARG A 995 24.83 -51.11 -52.87
N VAL A 996 25.45 -50.08 -53.41
CA VAL A 996 26.52 -49.37 -52.72
C VAL A 996 25.84 -48.31 -51.83
N THR A 997 25.39 -48.72 -50.65
CA THR A 997 25.01 -47.78 -49.58
C THR A 997 26.28 -47.11 -49.06
N SER A 998 26.75 -46.13 -49.81
CA SER A 998 27.64 -45.13 -49.27
C SER A 998 26.79 -43.99 -48.77
N ASP A 999 26.58 -43.91 -47.46
CA ASP A 999 26.08 -42.69 -46.82
C ASP A 999 26.82 -41.51 -47.46
N TYR A 1000 26.09 -40.50 -47.93
CA TYR A 1000 26.69 -39.22 -48.31
C TYR A 1000 27.65 -38.71 -47.21
N ALA A 1001 27.32 -38.97 -45.94
CA ALA A 1001 28.15 -38.72 -44.77
C ALA A 1001 29.47 -39.54 -44.72
N LYS A 1002 29.51 -40.76 -45.29
CA LYS A 1002 30.73 -41.57 -45.38
C LYS A 1002 31.59 -41.22 -46.61
N ARG A 1003 30.98 -40.79 -47.73
CA ARG A 1003 31.70 -40.27 -48.92
C ARG A 1003 32.29 -38.86 -48.69
N GLN A 1004 31.88 -38.12 -47.65
CA GLN A 1004 32.51 -36.84 -47.29
C GLN A 1004 34.01 -36.96 -47.05
N GLY A 1005 34.49 -38.10 -46.53
CA GLY A 1005 35.89 -38.31 -46.17
C GLY A 1005 36.85 -38.72 -47.29
N SER A 1006 36.38 -39.27 -48.41
CA SER A 1006 37.26 -39.92 -49.41
C SER A 1006 37.06 -39.52 -50.88
N GLY A 1007 35.99 -38.80 -51.24
CA GLY A 1007 35.75 -38.36 -52.63
C GLY A 1007 36.40 -37.00 -52.96
N SER A 1008 36.90 -36.84 -54.18
CA SER A 1008 37.34 -35.54 -54.73
C SER A 1008 36.18 -34.53 -54.65
N GLY A 1009 36.46 -33.27 -54.29
CA GLY A 1009 35.44 -32.25 -54.02
C GLY A 1009 34.35 -32.09 -55.10
N GLY A 1010 34.68 -32.41 -56.35
CA GLY A 1010 33.76 -32.35 -57.50
C GLY A 1010 32.69 -33.44 -57.53
N GLU A 1011 33.03 -34.71 -57.30
CA GLU A 1011 32.07 -35.84 -57.38
C GLU A 1011 30.89 -35.70 -56.39
N LYS A 1012 31.11 -34.96 -55.30
CA LYS A 1012 30.13 -34.71 -54.23
C LYS A 1012 28.95 -33.86 -54.70
N GLN A 1013 29.12 -33.01 -55.72
CA GLN A 1013 28.08 -32.07 -56.16
C GLN A 1013 27.17 -32.63 -57.27
N VAL A 1014 27.62 -33.67 -57.97
CA VAL A 1014 26.96 -34.17 -59.18
C VAL A 1014 25.49 -34.59 -58.95
N PRO A 1015 25.14 -35.35 -57.89
CA PRO A 1015 23.76 -35.79 -57.70
C PRO A 1015 22.76 -34.64 -57.51
N PHE A 1016 23.20 -33.48 -57.03
CA PHE A 1016 22.34 -32.31 -56.84
C PHE A 1016 22.01 -31.63 -58.19
N TYR A 1017 22.97 -31.55 -59.11
CA TYR A 1017 22.71 -31.07 -60.48
C TYR A 1017 21.74 -32.02 -61.21
N ILE A 1018 21.90 -33.34 -61.03
CA ILE A 1018 20.98 -34.34 -61.59
C ILE A 1018 19.58 -34.20 -61.00
N ALA A 1019 19.45 -34.07 -59.67
CA ALA A 1019 18.16 -33.89 -59.02
C ALA A 1019 17.47 -32.59 -59.45
N MET A 1020 18.23 -31.50 -59.65
CA MET A 1020 17.68 -30.24 -60.18
C MET A 1020 17.26 -30.38 -61.65
N ALA A 1021 18.04 -31.07 -62.47
CA ALA A 1021 17.67 -31.36 -63.86
C ALA A 1021 16.35 -32.15 -63.93
N CYS A 1022 16.21 -33.18 -63.11
CA CYS A 1022 14.98 -33.95 -62.98
C CYS A 1022 13.81 -33.09 -62.50
N ALA A 1023 14.01 -32.26 -61.47
CA ALA A 1023 12.98 -31.36 -60.96
C ALA A 1023 12.54 -30.37 -62.03
N MET A 1024 13.48 -29.70 -62.71
CA MET A 1024 13.19 -28.73 -63.77
C MET A 1024 12.51 -29.39 -64.97
N SER A 1025 13.00 -30.55 -65.42
CA SER A 1025 12.38 -31.32 -66.49
C SER A 1025 10.95 -31.75 -66.13
N SER A 1026 10.71 -32.18 -64.88
CA SER A 1026 9.37 -32.58 -64.44
C SER A 1026 8.36 -31.43 -64.47
N VAL A 1027 8.83 -30.21 -64.20
CA VAL A 1027 7.99 -29.00 -64.25
C VAL A 1027 7.78 -28.52 -65.68
N CYS A 1028 8.82 -28.57 -66.53
CA CYS A 1028 8.80 -28.04 -67.90
C CYS A 1028 8.15 -28.98 -68.93
N HIS A 1029 8.41 -30.29 -68.85
CA HIS A 1029 8.06 -31.27 -69.89
C HIS A 1029 7.05 -32.34 -69.44
N SER A 1030 6.83 -32.50 -68.13
CA SER A 1030 6.01 -33.60 -67.58
C SER A 1030 6.49 -34.97 -68.11
N THR A 1031 5.62 -35.80 -68.69
CA THR A 1031 5.92 -37.12 -69.27
C THR A 1031 6.04 -37.12 -70.80
N GLU A 1032 6.10 -35.97 -71.47
CA GLU A 1032 6.24 -35.90 -72.94
C GLU A 1032 7.70 -36.11 -73.36
N ASP A 1033 7.94 -37.08 -74.25
CA ASP A 1033 9.28 -37.42 -74.75
C ASP A 1033 9.48 -36.99 -76.22
N ASN A 1034 8.40 -36.67 -76.95
CA ASN A 1034 8.51 -36.22 -78.34
C ASN A 1034 9.05 -34.79 -78.40
N ARG A 1035 10.29 -34.66 -78.88
CA ARG A 1035 11.00 -33.38 -79.00
C ARG A 1035 10.21 -32.31 -79.74
N ASP A 1036 9.39 -32.66 -80.73
CA ASP A 1036 8.60 -31.68 -81.50
C ASP A 1036 7.46 -31.06 -80.70
N ASN A 1037 6.95 -31.77 -79.69
CA ASN A 1037 5.88 -31.32 -78.81
C ASN A 1037 6.38 -30.63 -77.53
N LEU A 1038 7.70 -30.65 -77.27
CA LEU A 1038 8.28 -30.00 -76.10
C LEU A 1038 8.21 -28.47 -76.18
N GLY A 1039 7.78 -27.87 -75.07
CA GLY A 1039 7.75 -26.42 -74.86
C GLY A 1039 9.10 -25.86 -74.40
N LEU A 1040 9.04 -24.82 -73.56
CA LEU A 1040 10.18 -24.19 -72.88
C LEU A 1040 10.78 -25.16 -71.86
N GLY A 1041 12.06 -25.49 -72.04
CA GLY A 1041 12.89 -26.15 -71.03
C GLY A 1041 14.16 -25.35 -70.85
N ILE A 1042 14.28 -24.58 -69.78
CA ILE A 1042 15.45 -23.73 -69.50
C ILE A 1042 15.95 -23.95 -68.08
N ILE A 1043 17.27 -23.93 -67.91
CA ILE A 1043 17.91 -23.95 -66.60
C ILE A 1043 19.05 -22.94 -66.56
N LEU A 1044 19.10 -22.17 -65.46
CA LEU A 1044 20.05 -21.08 -65.28
C LEU A 1044 21.01 -21.43 -64.13
N PHE A 1045 22.30 -21.24 -64.37
CA PHE A 1045 23.36 -21.49 -63.41
C PHE A 1045 24.30 -20.29 -63.32
N ASP A 1046 24.46 -19.72 -62.13
CA ASP A 1046 25.46 -18.68 -61.82
C ASP A 1046 26.64 -19.33 -61.10
N GLU A 1047 27.86 -19.17 -61.60
CA GLU A 1047 29.09 -19.76 -61.01
C GLU A 1047 29.06 -21.28 -60.76
N ALA A 1048 28.23 -22.03 -61.50
CA ALA A 1048 28.17 -23.48 -61.39
C ALA A 1048 29.36 -24.16 -62.09
N PHE A 1049 29.56 -25.44 -61.79
CA PHE A 1049 30.61 -26.28 -62.39
C PHE A 1049 32.06 -25.89 -62.02
N ASN A 1050 32.27 -24.90 -61.14
CA ASN A 1050 33.59 -24.47 -60.70
C ASN A 1050 34.36 -25.58 -59.95
N ALA A 1051 33.69 -26.34 -59.09
CA ALA A 1051 34.28 -27.41 -58.28
C ALA A 1051 34.38 -28.77 -59.01
N LEU A 1052 33.82 -28.89 -60.21
CA LEU A 1052 33.81 -30.12 -61.01
C LEU A 1052 35.02 -30.16 -61.96
N ASP A 1053 35.58 -31.35 -62.17
CA ASP A 1053 36.59 -31.60 -63.18
C ASP A 1053 35.96 -31.62 -64.59
N GLY A 1054 36.79 -31.51 -65.64
CA GLY A 1054 36.30 -31.42 -67.02
C GLY A 1054 35.40 -32.58 -67.42
N GLY A 1055 35.73 -33.80 -67.00
CA GLY A 1055 34.95 -35.02 -67.26
C GLY A 1055 33.55 -34.99 -66.64
N ASN A 1056 33.42 -34.66 -65.35
CA ASN A 1056 32.10 -34.60 -64.72
C ASN A 1056 31.25 -33.42 -65.21
N VAL A 1057 31.86 -32.28 -65.56
CA VAL A 1057 31.14 -31.18 -66.22
C VAL A 1057 30.56 -31.63 -67.56
N ASN A 1058 31.36 -32.33 -68.36
CA ASN A 1058 30.92 -32.88 -69.65
C ASN A 1058 29.72 -33.83 -69.49
N SER A 1059 29.79 -34.79 -68.56
CA SER A 1059 28.70 -35.74 -68.31
C SER A 1059 27.43 -35.06 -67.78
N CYS A 1060 27.55 -34.07 -66.89
CA CYS A 1060 26.41 -33.29 -66.40
C CYS A 1060 25.73 -32.48 -67.51
N LEU A 1061 26.50 -31.80 -68.36
CA LEU A 1061 25.97 -31.02 -69.48
C LEU A 1061 25.32 -31.91 -70.55
N ALA A 1062 25.88 -33.08 -70.81
CA ALA A 1062 25.28 -34.08 -71.68
C ALA A 1062 23.92 -34.54 -71.13
N LEU A 1063 23.84 -34.88 -69.84
CA LEU A 1063 22.59 -35.29 -69.21
C LEU A 1063 21.52 -34.19 -69.25
N LEU A 1064 21.89 -32.93 -68.99
CA LEU A 1064 20.96 -31.79 -69.10
C LEU A 1064 20.36 -31.66 -70.50
N ARG A 1065 21.17 -31.93 -71.54
CA ARG A 1065 20.70 -31.99 -72.92
C ARG A 1065 19.77 -33.16 -73.18
N GLU A 1066 20.03 -34.33 -72.60
CA GLU A 1066 19.10 -35.47 -72.68
C GLU A 1066 17.76 -35.16 -72.01
N PHE A 1067 17.74 -34.36 -70.95
CA PHE A 1067 16.50 -33.85 -70.33
C PHE A 1067 15.79 -32.78 -71.19
N ASN A 1068 16.30 -32.50 -72.38
CA ASN A 1068 15.85 -31.44 -73.28
C ASN A 1068 15.85 -30.06 -72.61
N LEU A 1069 16.80 -29.79 -71.70
CA LEU A 1069 16.93 -28.48 -71.05
C LEU A 1069 17.98 -27.63 -71.79
N GLN A 1070 17.61 -26.39 -72.11
CA GLN A 1070 18.54 -25.36 -72.58
C GLN A 1070 19.29 -24.78 -71.38
N VAL A 1071 20.61 -24.94 -71.38
CA VAL A 1071 21.47 -24.55 -70.25
C VAL A 1071 22.02 -23.16 -70.49
N PHE A 1072 21.92 -22.28 -69.49
CA PHE A 1072 22.68 -21.03 -69.41
C PHE A 1072 23.60 -21.10 -68.19
N ALA A 1073 24.92 -21.05 -68.41
CA ALA A 1073 25.91 -21.16 -67.35
C ALA A 1073 26.90 -19.98 -67.37
N CYS A 1074 27.11 -19.35 -66.23
CA CYS A 1074 28.18 -18.36 -66.04
C CYS A 1074 29.44 -19.00 -65.45
N ALA A 1075 30.60 -18.77 -66.05
CA ALA A 1075 31.87 -19.36 -65.62
C ALA A 1075 33.06 -18.39 -65.75
N PRO A 1076 34.15 -18.59 -64.98
CA PRO A 1076 35.40 -17.86 -65.17
C PRO A 1076 36.10 -18.27 -66.48
N ILE A 1077 37.04 -17.42 -66.93
CA ILE A 1077 37.75 -17.63 -68.20
C ILE A 1077 38.57 -18.93 -68.26
N GLU A 1078 39.00 -19.44 -67.11
CA GLU A 1078 39.76 -20.70 -66.97
C GLU A 1078 39.00 -21.93 -67.50
N LYS A 1079 37.66 -21.88 -67.50
CA LYS A 1079 36.81 -23.00 -67.95
C LYS A 1079 36.41 -22.91 -69.42
N LEU A 1080 36.94 -21.93 -70.17
CA LEU A 1080 36.61 -21.70 -71.58
C LEU A 1080 36.73 -22.97 -72.43
N GLY A 1081 37.80 -23.75 -72.25
CA GLY A 1081 38.02 -25.00 -72.98
C GLY A 1081 36.90 -26.02 -72.80
N VAL A 1082 36.45 -26.26 -71.56
CA VAL A 1082 35.38 -27.23 -71.25
C VAL A 1082 34.03 -26.80 -71.84
N PHE A 1083 33.70 -25.50 -71.75
CA PHE A 1083 32.44 -25.00 -72.30
C PHE A 1083 32.43 -24.95 -73.84
N MET A 1084 33.57 -24.73 -74.50
CA MET A 1084 33.68 -24.79 -75.96
C MET A 1084 33.40 -26.20 -76.53
N GLU A 1085 33.55 -27.26 -75.74
CA GLU A 1085 33.25 -28.63 -76.20
C GLU A 1085 31.76 -28.99 -76.17
N GLN A 1086 30.98 -28.32 -75.32
CA GLN A 1086 29.62 -28.72 -74.98
C GLN A 1086 28.59 -27.61 -75.11
N MET A 1087 28.95 -26.34 -75.28
CA MET A 1087 27.97 -25.27 -75.47
C MET A 1087 27.77 -24.98 -76.95
N ASP A 1088 26.55 -24.59 -77.31
CA ASP A 1088 26.20 -24.18 -78.67
C ASP A 1088 26.62 -22.71 -78.91
N THR A 1089 26.58 -21.88 -77.86
CA THR A 1089 27.03 -20.48 -77.88
C THR A 1089 27.97 -20.20 -76.70
N VAL A 1090 29.08 -19.52 -76.97
CA VAL A 1090 30.01 -19.04 -75.94
C VAL A 1090 30.11 -17.52 -76.04
N LEU A 1091 29.72 -16.84 -74.97
CA LEU A 1091 29.71 -15.38 -74.88
C LEU A 1091 30.84 -14.91 -73.97
N SER A 1092 31.87 -14.32 -74.57
CA SER A 1092 33.00 -13.74 -73.84
C SER A 1092 32.72 -12.28 -73.48
N VAL A 1093 32.64 -11.98 -72.18
CA VAL A 1093 32.30 -10.66 -71.64
C VAL A 1093 33.53 -10.02 -71.00
N ARG A 1094 33.88 -8.81 -71.44
CA ARG A 1094 34.97 -8.00 -70.88
C ARG A 1094 34.47 -6.59 -70.58
N ARG A 1095 34.92 -5.98 -69.48
CA ARG A 1095 34.57 -4.61 -69.10
C ARG A 1095 35.82 -3.75 -68.99
N VAL A 1096 35.79 -2.56 -69.59
CA VAL A 1096 36.82 -1.53 -69.47
C VAL A 1096 36.13 -0.24 -69.03
N GLY A 1097 36.40 0.22 -67.79
CA GLY A 1097 35.67 1.34 -67.18
C GLY A 1097 34.16 1.08 -67.11
N THR A 1098 33.38 1.99 -67.68
CA THR A 1098 31.91 1.92 -67.79
C THR A 1098 31.41 1.24 -69.06
N THR A 1099 32.29 0.78 -69.94
CA THR A 1099 31.93 0.11 -71.20
C THR A 1099 32.11 -1.41 -71.08
N THR A 1100 31.07 -2.17 -71.45
CA THR A 1100 31.13 -3.64 -71.53
C THR A 1100 31.15 -4.09 -72.99
N MET A 1101 32.16 -4.87 -73.35
CA MET A 1101 32.31 -5.52 -74.65
C MET A 1101 31.89 -6.98 -74.55
N LEU A 1102 31.18 -7.46 -75.56
CA LEU A 1102 30.70 -8.84 -75.65
C LEU A 1102 31.09 -9.42 -77.01
N TYR A 1103 31.70 -10.61 -76.99
CA TYR A 1103 32.07 -11.38 -78.17
C TYR A 1103 31.30 -12.70 -78.14
N ALA A 1104 30.68 -13.07 -79.27
CA ALA A 1104 29.86 -14.28 -79.36
C ALA A 1104 30.48 -15.27 -80.35
N ASP A 1105 30.79 -16.47 -79.85
CA ASP A 1105 31.26 -17.60 -80.64
C ASP A 1105 30.12 -18.61 -80.81
N TYR A 1106 29.78 -18.90 -82.07
CA TYR A 1106 28.73 -19.84 -82.44
C TYR A 1106 29.33 -21.16 -82.92
N LEU A 1107 29.36 -22.15 -82.04
CA LEU A 1107 30.06 -23.40 -82.28
C LEU A 1107 29.15 -24.39 -83.02
N LYS A 1108 29.58 -24.83 -84.21
CA LYS A 1108 28.95 -25.93 -84.94
C LYS A 1108 29.37 -27.28 -84.35
N ASP A 1109 28.60 -28.34 -84.60
CA ASP A 1109 28.90 -29.70 -84.13
C ASP A 1109 30.32 -30.14 -84.49
N GLU A 1110 30.76 -29.95 -85.73
CA GLU A 1110 32.13 -30.26 -86.16
C GLU A 1110 33.19 -29.47 -85.38
N GLY A 1111 32.92 -28.20 -85.06
CA GLY A 1111 33.83 -27.36 -84.28
C GLY A 1111 33.97 -27.87 -82.85
N ARG A 1112 32.87 -28.29 -82.22
CA ARG A 1112 32.89 -28.87 -80.88
C ARG A 1112 33.62 -30.20 -80.83
N THR A 1113 33.42 -31.05 -81.84
CA THR A 1113 34.16 -32.31 -81.97
C THR A 1113 35.66 -32.05 -82.07
N LYS A 1114 36.08 -31.09 -82.92
CA LYS A 1114 37.49 -30.69 -83.03
C LYS A 1114 38.05 -30.12 -81.73
N PHE A 1115 37.31 -29.27 -81.01
CA PHE A 1115 37.74 -28.78 -79.70
C PHE A 1115 37.89 -29.92 -78.68
N ARG A 1116 36.97 -30.89 -78.70
CA ARG A 1116 37.01 -32.06 -77.82
C ARG A 1116 38.20 -32.97 -78.11
N GLU A 1117 38.50 -33.20 -79.39
CA GLU A 1117 39.67 -33.97 -79.86
C GLU A 1117 41.00 -33.24 -79.60
N ALA A 1118 41.01 -31.91 -79.65
CA ALA A 1118 42.19 -31.09 -79.40
C ALA A 1118 42.47 -30.82 -77.92
N ASN A 1119 41.49 -31.03 -77.03
CA ASN A 1119 41.67 -30.83 -75.59
C ASN A 1119 42.45 -32.02 -75.00
N PRO A 1120 43.68 -31.80 -74.50
CA PRO A 1120 44.49 -32.88 -73.97
C PRO A 1120 43.92 -33.52 -72.70
N ALA A 1121 43.02 -32.81 -71.99
CA ALA A 1121 42.35 -33.33 -70.81
C ALA A 1121 41.34 -34.45 -71.12
N ASN A 1122 40.96 -34.63 -72.39
CA ASN A 1122 40.06 -35.71 -72.83
C ASN A 1122 40.82 -36.95 -73.34
N GLU A 1123 42.14 -36.86 -73.49
CA GLU A 1123 43.00 -37.94 -73.94
C GLU A 1123 43.49 -38.76 -72.73
N PRO A 1124 43.52 -40.11 -72.79
CA PRO A 1124 44.14 -40.92 -71.75
C PRO A 1124 45.60 -40.49 -71.54
N PHE A 1125 46.02 -40.38 -70.27
CA PHE A 1125 47.33 -39.82 -69.90
C PHE A 1125 48.52 -40.45 -70.63
N ASP A 1126 48.45 -41.75 -70.93
CA ASP A 1126 49.50 -42.48 -71.64
C ASP A 1126 49.64 -42.07 -73.13
N LEU A 1127 48.52 -41.76 -73.79
CA LEU A 1127 48.48 -41.29 -75.18
C LEU A 1127 48.94 -39.84 -75.29
N PHE A 1128 48.48 -38.99 -74.36
CA PHE A 1128 48.95 -37.61 -74.25
C PHE A 1128 50.47 -37.54 -74.06
N LYS A 1129 51.02 -38.42 -73.20
CA LYS A 1129 52.46 -38.50 -72.95
C LYS A 1129 53.26 -38.90 -74.20
N GLN A 1130 52.79 -39.88 -74.97
CA GLN A 1130 53.41 -40.27 -76.24
C GLN A 1130 53.43 -39.12 -77.24
N ARG A 1131 52.29 -38.46 -77.43
CA ARG A 1131 52.16 -37.35 -78.37
C ARG A 1131 52.99 -36.12 -77.96
N PHE A 1132 53.07 -35.84 -76.66
CA PHE A 1132 53.93 -34.79 -76.10
C PHE A 1132 55.41 -35.11 -76.28
N GLU A 1133 55.82 -36.38 -76.19
CA GLU A 1133 57.18 -36.83 -76.47
C GLU A 1133 57.53 -36.73 -77.97
N GLU A 1134 56.56 -36.98 -78.87
CA GLU A 1134 56.69 -36.80 -80.33
C GLU A 1134 56.79 -35.32 -80.74
N ASP A 1135 55.93 -34.44 -80.23
CA ASP A 1135 55.98 -32.99 -80.51
C ASP A 1135 57.29 -32.36 -79.98
N ARG A 1136 57.83 -32.87 -78.87
CA ARG A 1136 59.14 -32.48 -78.32
C ARG A 1136 60.29 -32.91 -79.21
N ALA A 1137 60.14 -34.01 -79.94
CA ALA A 1137 61.13 -34.50 -80.88
C ALA A 1137 61.13 -33.70 -82.19
N GLU A 1138 59.97 -33.17 -82.61
CA GLU A 1138 59.86 -32.33 -83.82
C GLU A 1138 60.29 -30.87 -83.62
N THR A 1139 60.15 -30.29 -82.42
CA THR A 1139 60.37 -28.85 -82.18
C THR A 1139 61.74 -28.46 -81.65
N GLY A 1140 62.69 -29.38 -81.50
CA GLY A 1140 64.13 -29.08 -81.35
C GLY A 1140 64.48 -28.05 -80.25
N ASP A 1141 64.54 -28.51 -79.01
CA ASP A 1141 65.26 -27.94 -77.84
C ASP A 1141 65.67 -26.45 -77.93
N VAL A 1142 64.74 -25.54 -77.54
CA VAL A 1142 65.11 -24.19 -77.11
C VAL A 1142 64.79 -24.03 -75.63
N ARG A 1143 65.67 -24.57 -74.79
CA ARG A 1143 65.94 -24.01 -73.47
C ARG A 1143 66.66 -22.68 -73.64
N ASN A 1144 65.92 -21.58 -73.73
CA ASN A 1144 66.30 -20.23 -73.28
C ASN A 1144 65.36 -19.18 -73.86
N ALA A 1145 64.40 -18.73 -73.06
CA ALA A 1145 63.89 -17.37 -73.09
C ALA A 1145 63.14 -17.12 -71.78
N GLU A 1146 63.73 -16.36 -70.86
CA GLU A 1146 62.92 -15.55 -69.96
C GLU A 1146 62.06 -14.61 -70.81
N PRO A 1147 60.74 -14.50 -70.58
CA PRO A 1147 59.99 -13.34 -71.01
C PRO A 1147 59.80 -12.44 -69.79
N GLN A 1148 60.54 -11.34 -69.83
CA GLN A 1148 60.20 -10.07 -69.20
C GLN A 1148 58.69 -9.85 -69.27
N VAL A 1149 58.08 -9.61 -68.11
CA VAL A 1149 56.74 -9.03 -68.03
C VAL A 1149 56.88 -7.56 -68.41
N VAL A 1150 56.67 -7.25 -69.68
CA VAL A 1150 56.30 -5.91 -70.14
C VAL A 1150 54.79 -5.77 -69.99
N THR A 1151 54.40 -4.63 -69.41
CA THR A 1151 53.06 -4.06 -69.16
C THR A 1151 51.98 -4.35 -70.18
#